data_AF-A0A285R3G8-F1
#
_entry.id   AF-A0A285R3G8-F1
#
_cell.length_a   1.000
_cell.length_b   1.000
_cell.length_c   1.000
_cell.angle_alpha   90.00
_cell.angle_beta   90.00
_cell.angle_gamma   90.00
#
_symmetry.space_group_name_H-M   'P 1'
#
loop_
_entity.id
_entity.type
_entity.pdbx_description
1 polymer ?
#
loop_
_entity_poly.entity_id
_entity_poly.type
_entity_poly.pdbx_seq_one_letter_code
_entity_poly.pdbx_strand_id
1 'polypeptide(L)'
;MIPWAPPGRCTHLDGRTGERVVPHSSKPDVHAGEQLTRGKTRQFGTGSAGLIVRKTGGQGRYVLTCGHVLGKSPPDGTSAEFNLVYSPELSKCCGYECSNPIGSVVPGTLPKVKSDSIQNMIKIGQVNFAVDAALVELDPKTEATNDVPKIGRISRVRDLISEWSLSSAQPTAGDLPPERQIAVRKYGAKTGLTTGKIMALREVPIKEESGNGQITGQAWLFEVQVVASAGQQSVHEYMLDMARHLAEDPTSTPNSIAARFAGSGLSVTPGGSADSPTLVVKGAQFSQPGDSGAPVVDGDGKVVGILTSGVRQDIFVVGQHDAVEILTGQSHVLFLDPVFRFLQVELLPPALSSAGRPVAVPGMPITRTRPVDWSAVRTAWAAVEGSELGARLGALVRRHMHEVRHLVHHNRRVMVTWHRCKGPAFVNIALNTADQPRWPLPAEVDGVTPLQALHAMRDVLLAEGSASLRADIAEHQERVLDLAGRTTSILDLLLEPAPATPPAAVRIVNSRGVPGVAGALVRDPRGVTYLLASHHVVFGGGAEEGDPVWALPSSADLVDPVDRAEPALLGRARRGHLGLVEFAGRDCFVDGALIELDPVAEQPAWLRDTLAGAWPTAAGRAEPGTAVHKRGAATGLTQGTVLDVAYPDRPFIDGREWTAPGQLLVASRDPGRAFSAPGDSGAPLLDDRGHLLGLLWGATAAGDGVACPAEPLLHHLGVDAVGALRTGAAAQDAPRPEESV
;
A
#
# COMPACT_ATOMS: atom_id res chain seq x y z
N MET A 1 -24.66 -41.26 -47.52
CA MET A 1 -25.06 -40.51 -46.32
C MET A 1 -24.20 -40.99 -45.16
N ILE A 2 -23.19 -40.20 -44.79
CA ILE A 2 -22.31 -40.40 -43.61
C ILE A 2 -22.35 -39.05 -42.88
N PRO A 3 -22.60 -39.01 -41.55
CA PRO A 3 -22.90 -37.75 -40.86
C PRO A 3 -21.63 -36.94 -40.57
N TRP A 4 -21.81 -35.62 -40.63
CA TRP A 4 -20.86 -34.56 -40.35
C TRP A 4 -20.13 -34.71 -39.00
N ALA A 5 -18.80 -34.55 -39.03
CA ALA A 5 -17.97 -34.29 -37.86
C ALA A 5 -17.85 -32.78 -37.63
N PRO A 6 -17.85 -32.29 -36.37
CA PRO A 6 -17.73 -30.87 -36.06
C PRO A 6 -16.30 -30.33 -36.32
N PRO A 7 -16.14 -29.02 -36.60
CA PRO A 7 -14.84 -28.43 -36.92
C PRO A 7 -13.85 -28.57 -35.77
N GLY A 8 -12.67 -29.09 -36.08
CA GLY A 8 -11.64 -29.51 -35.12
C GLY A 8 -10.99 -28.36 -34.34
N ARG A 9 -10.76 -28.59 -33.05
CA ARG A 9 -9.91 -27.75 -32.18
C ARG A 9 -8.45 -27.90 -32.61
N CYS A 10 -7.77 -26.79 -32.90
CA CYS A 10 -6.31 -26.78 -33.07
C CYS A 10 -5.64 -27.25 -31.78
N THR A 11 -4.98 -28.41 -31.83
CA THR A 11 -4.14 -28.92 -30.75
C THR A 11 -2.74 -29.09 -31.33
N HIS A 12 -1.80 -28.24 -30.92
CA HIS A 12 -0.39 -28.49 -31.15
C HIS A 12 0.16 -29.27 -29.95
N LEU A 13 0.77 -30.41 -30.23
CA LEU A 13 1.64 -31.10 -29.30
C LEU A 13 3.01 -30.41 -29.36
N ASP A 14 3.56 -30.03 -28.21
CA ASP A 14 4.96 -29.63 -28.12
C ASP A 14 5.82 -30.85 -28.48
N GLY A 15 6.59 -30.73 -29.57
CA GLY A 15 7.41 -31.81 -30.14
C GLY A 15 8.53 -32.30 -29.22
N ARG A 16 8.76 -31.66 -28.06
CA ARG A 16 9.75 -32.13 -27.06
C ARG A 16 9.15 -32.84 -25.86
N THR A 17 7.87 -32.62 -25.55
CA THR A 17 7.26 -33.09 -24.28
C THR A 17 5.99 -33.90 -24.46
N GLY A 18 5.32 -33.82 -25.62
CA GLY A 18 4.06 -34.54 -25.86
C GLY A 18 2.88 -34.03 -25.03
N GLU A 19 3.02 -32.92 -24.30
CA GLU A 19 1.94 -32.33 -23.52
C GLU A 19 1.01 -31.45 -24.39
N ARG A 20 -0.29 -31.49 -24.06
CA ARG A 20 -1.33 -30.63 -24.67
C ARG A 20 -1.14 -29.19 -24.21
N VAL A 21 -0.73 -28.30 -25.11
CA VAL A 21 -0.75 -26.85 -24.85
C VAL A 21 -2.17 -26.34 -25.08
N VAL A 22 -2.85 -25.92 -24.01
CA VAL A 22 -4.13 -25.20 -24.06
C VAL A 22 -3.83 -23.79 -24.59
N PRO A 23 -4.60 -23.23 -25.55
CA PRO A 23 -4.37 -21.86 -26.02
C PRO A 23 -4.42 -20.91 -24.83
N HIS A 24 -3.30 -20.24 -24.59
CA HIS A 24 -3.04 -19.53 -23.35
C HIS A 24 -4.07 -18.43 -23.09
N SER A 25 -4.86 -18.65 -22.04
CA SER A 25 -5.44 -17.60 -21.19
C SER A 25 -4.32 -16.95 -20.35
N SER A 26 -3.22 -16.50 -20.97
CA SER A 26 -2.23 -15.70 -20.26
C SER A 26 -2.85 -14.33 -20.00
N LYS A 27 -2.73 -13.86 -18.76
CA LYS A 27 -3.04 -12.47 -18.46
C LYS A 27 -2.16 -11.59 -19.36
N PRO A 28 -2.73 -10.56 -20.01
CA PRO A 28 -1.93 -9.63 -20.79
C PRO A 28 -0.90 -8.95 -19.89
N ASP A 29 0.32 -8.77 -20.39
CA ASP A 29 1.40 -8.05 -19.73
C ASP A 29 2.04 -7.01 -20.67
N VAL A 30 2.65 -5.98 -20.08
CA VAL A 30 3.39 -4.96 -20.83
C VAL A 30 4.54 -4.40 -20.01
N HIS A 31 5.73 -4.42 -20.58
CA HIS A 31 6.93 -3.80 -20.02
C HIS A 31 7.28 -2.50 -20.75
N ALA A 32 7.79 -1.53 -20.01
CA ALA A 32 8.42 -0.36 -20.62
C ALA A 32 9.55 -0.79 -21.59
N GLY A 33 9.51 -0.27 -22.81
CA GLY A 33 10.39 -0.60 -23.94
C GLY A 33 9.86 -1.67 -24.89
N GLU A 34 8.79 -2.40 -24.55
CA GLU A 34 8.21 -3.42 -25.43
C GLU A 34 7.41 -2.84 -26.59
N GLN A 35 7.22 -3.64 -27.65
CA GLN A 35 6.41 -3.23 -28.79
C GLN A 35 4.95 -3.00 -28.37
N LEU A 36 4.29 -2.00 -28.94
CA LEU A 36 2.84 -1.86 -28.88
C LEU A 36 2.26 -1.50 -30.24
N THR A 37 1.01 -1.89 -30.44
CA THR A 37 0.25 -1.61 -31.67
C THR A 37 -1.20 -1.25 -31.33
N ARG A 38 -1.74 -0.22 -31.99
CA ARG A 38 -3.16 0.16 -31.89
C ARG A 38 -3.99 -0.56 -32.96
N GLY A 39 -5.15 -1.07 -32.57
CA GLY A 39 -6.12 -1.68 -33.47
C GLY A 39 -5.72 -3.07 -33.97
N LYS A 40 -6.67 -3.76 -34.60
CA LYS A 40 -6.49 -5.13 -35.13
C LYS A 40 -5.85 -5.16 -36.54
N THR A 41 -5.87 -4.03 -37.24
CA THR A 41 -5.37 -3.90 -38.61
C THR A 41 -4.03 -3.15 -38.57
N ARG A 42 -3.07 -3.50 -39.44
CA ARG A 42 -1.79 -2.78 -39.63
C ARG A 42 -1.96 -1.35 -40.19
N GLN A 43 -3.11 -0.73 -39.97
CA GLN A 43 -3.44 0.63 -40.39
C GLN A 43 -2.80 1.70 -39.49
N PHE A 44 -2.36 1.31 -38.28
CA PHE A 44 -1.66 2.18 -37.35
C PHE A 44 -0.18 1.80 -37.25
N GLY A 45 0.64 2.78 -36.84
CA GLY A 45 2.05 2.55 -36.60
C GLY A 45 2.27 1.58 -35.43
N THR A 46 3.42 0.92 -35.45
CA THR A 46 3.98 0.22 -34.28
C THR A 46 4.88 1.18 -33.53
N GLY A 47 4.94 1.07 -32.21
CA GLY A 47 5.88 1.83 -31.38
C GLY A 47 6.34 1.03 -30.18
N SER A 48 6.95 1.71 -29.21
CA SER A 48 7.33 1.14 -27.92
C SER A 48 6.41 1.66 -26.80
N ALA A 49 6.10 0.80 -25.83
CA ALA A 49 5.54 1.19 -24.55
C ALA A 49 6.56 2.04 -23.80
N GLY A 50 6.27 3.32 -23.56
CA GLY A 50 7.26 4.21 -22.98
C GLY A 50 7.41 4.03 -21.48
N LEU A 51 6.41 4.48 -20.74
CA LEU A 51 6.39 4.42 -19.28
C LEU A 51 5.02 3.99 -18.80
N ILE A 52 4.98 3.24 -17.71
CA ILE A 52 3.77 3.02 -16.93
C ILE A 52 3.60 4.20 -15.99
N VAL A 53 2.50 4.92 -16.13
CA VAL A 53 2.18 6.16 -15.42
C VAL A 53 0.79 6.06 -14.80
N ARG A 54 0.47 7.01 -13.93
CA ARG A 54 -0.90 7.27 -13.46
C ARG A 54 -1.27 8.73 -13.67
N LYS A 55 -2.55 9.03 -13.78
CA LYS A 55 -3.04 10.42 -13.73
C LYS A 55 -2.73 11.03 -12.36
N THR A 56 -2.29 12.27 -12.32
CA THR A 56 -2.05 13.00 -11.07
C THR A 56 -3.33 13.03 -10.24
N GLY A 57 -3.28 12.49 -9.02
CA GLY A 57 -4.45 12.35 -8.14
C GLY A 57 -5.45 11.24 -8.54
N GLY A 58 -5.21 10.51 -9.62
CA GLY A 58 -6.04 9.40 -10.10
C GLY A 58 -5.54 8.02 -9.68
N GLN A 59 -6.42 7.01 -9.75
CA GLN A 59 -6.10 5.61 -9.45
C GLN A 59 -5.82 4.75 -10.70
N GLY A 60 -6.10 5.27 -11.90
CA GLY A 60 -5.91 4.54 -13.16
C GLY A 60 -4.43 4.33 -13.52
N ARG A 61 -4.14 3.23 -14.22
CA ARG A 61 -2.82 2.91 -14.77
C ARG A 61 -2.83 3.13 -16.27
N TYR A 62 -1.79 3.75 -16.79
CA TYR A 62 -1.69 4.07 -18.20
C TYR A 62 -0.31 3.69 -18.75
N VAL A 63 -0.27 3.29 -20.02
CA VAL A 63 0.97 3.32 -20.81
C VAL A 63 1.07 4.70 -21.44
N LEU A 64 2.17 5.39 -21.17
CA LEU A 64 2.61 6.58 -21.88
C LEU A 64 3.43 6.14 -23.09
N THR A 65 3.08 6.61 -24.28
CA THR A 65 3.85 6.41 -25.53
C THR A 65 3.72 7.66 -26.41
N CYS A 66 4.33 7.69 -27.58
CA CYS A 66 4.20 8.81 -28.52
C CYS A 66 2.79 8.87 -29.13
N GLY A 67 2.30 10.09 -29.38
CA GLY A 67 0.97 10.30 -29.95
C GLY A 67 0.87 9.75 -31.36
N HIS A 68 1.90 9.98 -32.19
CA HIS A 68 1.93 9.48 -33.57
C HIS A 68 1.95 7.95 -33.66
N VAL A 69 2.45 7.24 -32.63
CA VAL A 69 2.41 5.77 -32.56
C VAL A 69 0.97 5.27 -32.51
N LEU A 70 0.13 5.93 -31.70
CA LEU A 70 -1.29 5.60 -31.61
C LEU A 70 -2.08 6.19 -32.80
N GLY A 71 -1.53 7.17 -33.53
CA GLY A 71 -2.18 7.79 -34.68
C GLY A 71 -3.38 8.67 -34.30
N LYS A 72 -4.11 9.18 -35.31
CA LYS A 72 -5.23 10.10 -35.09
C LYS A 72 -6.47 9.42 -34.47
N SER A 73 -7.37 10.22 -33.90
CA SER A 73 -8.72 9.76 -33.61
C SER A 73 -9.41 9.28 -34.89
N PRO A 74 -10.14 8.15 -34.89
CA PRO A 74 -10.91 7.72 -36.05
C PRO A 74 -11.95 8.80 -36.36
N PRO A 75 -12.13 9.20 -37.64
CA PRO A 75 -13.03 10.30 -38.01
C PRO A 75 -14.48 10.08 -37.54
N ASP A 76 -14.91 8.81 -37.42
CA ASP A 76 -16.32 8.49 -37.23
C ASP A 76 -16.65 7.89 -35.86
N GLY A 77 -15.68 7.72 -34.95
CA GLY A 77 -15.92 7.17 -33.60
C GLY A 77 -16.47 5.73 -33.52
N THR A 78 -16.60 5.01 -34.63
CA THR A 78 -17.53 3.86 -34.79
C THR A 78 -16.95 2.47 -34.65
N SER A 79 -15.79 2.27 -34.03
CA SER A 79 -15.46 0.93 -33.52
C SER A 79 -14.58 1.01 -32.28
N ALA A 80 -15.11 0.46 -31.17
CA ALA A 80 -14.36 0.26 -29.94
C ALA A 80 -13.08 -0.56 -30.18
N GLU A 81 -13.04 -1.40 -31.22
CA GLU A 81 -11.89 -2.22 -31.57
C GLU A 81 -10.70 -1.41 -32.09
N PHE A 82 -10.91 -0.24 -32.71
CA PHE A 82 -9.82 0.63 -33.18
C PHE A 82 -9.09 1.35 -32.04
N ASN A 83 -9.70 1.41 -30.85
CA ASN A 83 -9.07 2.01 -29.68
C ASN A 83 -8.35 0.98 -28.81
N LEU A 84 -8.45 -0.31 -29.11
CA LEU A 84 -7.72 -1.34 -28.38
C LEU A 84 -6.23 -1.29 -28.72
N VAL A 85 -5.39 -1.53 -27.72
CA VAL A 85 -3.93 -1.60 -27.86
C VAL A 85 -3.46 -2.98 -27.44
N TYR A 86 -2.46 -3.50 -28.14
CA TYR A 86 -1.86 -4.81 -27.92
C TYR A 86 -0.36 -4.65 -27.66
N SER A 87 0.21 -5.50 -26.81
CA SER A 87 1.66 -5.70 -26.61
C SER A 87 1.96 -7.21 -26.72
N PRO A 88 2.94 -7.64 -27.53
CA PRO A 88 3.75 -6.85 -28.45
C PRO A 88 2.96 -6.37 -29.68
N GLU A 89 2.54 -7.30 -30.55
CA GLU A 89 1.63 -7.04 -31.67
C GLU A 89 0.56 -8.13 -31.70
N LEU A 90 -0.62 -7.82 -32.25
CA LEU A 90 -1.66 -8.82 -32.45
C LEU A 90 -1.11 -9.93 -33.36
N SER A 91 -0.80 -11.07 -32.77
CA SER A 91 -0.38 -12.26 -33.50
C SER A 91 -1.58 -13.17 -33.74
N LYS A 92 -1.69 -13.70 -34.97
CA LYS A 92 -2.65 -14.76 -35.29
C LYS A 92 -1.91 -16.09 -35.33
N CYS A 93 -2.23 -17.02 -34.44
CA CYS A 93 -1.73 -18.38 -34.50
C CYS A 93 -2.86 -19.29 -35.00
N CYS A 94 -2.63 -19.99 -36.12
CA CYS A 94 -3.61 -20.89 -36.74
C CYS A 94 -4.95 -20.22 -37.09
N GLY A 95 -4.93 -18.93 -37.46
CA GLY A 95 -6.14 -18.18 -37.81
C GLY A 95 -6.93 -17.60 -36.62
N TYR A 96 -6.52 -17.88 -35.38
CA TYR A 96 -7.10 -17.32 -34.17
C TYR A 96 -6.24 -16.21 -33.56
N GLU A 97 -6.88 -15.22 -32.95
CA GLU A 97 -6.21 -14.12 -32.25
C GLU A 97 -5.55 -14.67 -30.96
N CYS A 98 -4.24 -14.53 -30.84
CA CYS A 98 -3.46 -15.08 -29.71
C CYS A 98 -3.20 -14.06 -28.60
N SER A 99 -3.61 -12.80 -28.77
CA SER A 99 -3.26 -11.70 -27.85
C SER A 99 -4.52 -10.98 -27.40
N ASN A 100 -4.74 -10.92 -26.09
CA ASN A 100 -5.72 -10.02 -25.50
C ASN A 100 -5.22 -8.57 -25.57
N PRO A 101 -6.10 -7.58 -25.72
CA PRO A 101 -5.70 -6.18 -25.62
C PRO A 101 -5.16 -5.90 -24.22
N ILE A 102 -4.11 -5.08 -24.14
CA ILE A 102 -3.54 -4.61 -22.87
C ILE A 102 -4.34 -3.43 -22.28
N GLY A 103 -5.12 -2.74 -23.11
CA GLY A 103 -5.85 -1.54 -22.74
C GLY A 103 -6.49 -0.82 -23.92
N SER A 104 -7.00 0.38 -23.67
CA SER A 104 -7.63 1.25 -24.67
C SER A 104 -7.02 2.64 -24.71
N VAL A 105 -6.87 3.21 -25.90
CA VAL A 105 -6.39 4.59 -26.11
C VAL A 105 -7.31 5.60 -25.42
N VAL A 106 -6.72 6.59 -24.74
CA VAL A 106 -7.44 7.74 -24.17
C VAL A 106 -7.63 8.81 -25.25
N PRO A 107 -8.84 8.99 -25.83
CA PRO A 107 -9.02 9.76 -27.07
C PRO A 107 -8.56 11.22 -26.98
N GLY A 108 -8.75 11.85 -25.81
CA GLY A 108 -8.34 13.25 -25.59
C GLY A 108 -6.83 13.49 -25.56
N THR A 109 -6.02 12.43 -25.71
CA THR A 109 -4.54 12.52 -25.73
C THR A 109 -3.94 12.30 -27.11
N LEU A 110 -4.78 11.98 -28.12
CA LEU A 110 -4.30 11.71 -29.47
C LEU A 110 -3.95 13.00 -30.24
N PRO A 111 -2.99 12.93 -31.19
CA PRO A 111 -2.77 14.01 -32.14
C PRO A 111 -4.01 14.24 -33.01
N LYS A 112 -4.25 15.49 -33.39
CA LYS A 112 -5.42 15.88 -34.18
C LYS A 112 -5.17 15.74 -35.68
N VAL A 113 -3.95 16.00 -36.14
CA VAL A 113 -3.55 15.94 -37.55
C VAL A 113 -2.86 14.61 -37.86
N LYS A 114 -3.02 14.08 -39.07
CA LYS A 114 -2.25 12.92 -39.54
C LYS A 114 -0.88 13.39 -40.07
N SER A 115 0.07 13.56 -39.16
CA SER A 115 1.44 13.95 -39.51
C SER A 115 2.41 13.29 -38.53
N ASP A 116 3.56 12.84 -39.04
CA ASP A 116 4.69 12.35 -38.23
C ASP A 116 5.44 13.50 -37.51
N SER A 117 4.82 14.67 -37.50
CA SER A 117 5.35 15.89 -36.89
C SER A 117 4.79 16.04 -35.47
N ILE A 118 5.54 16.70 -34.61
CA ILE A 118 5.07 17.06 -33.27
C ILE A 118 3.98 18.13 -33.41
N GLN A 119 2.87 17.94 -32.67
CA GLN A 119 1.66 18.75 -32.82
C GLN A 119 1.28 19.55 -31.57
N ASN A 120 1.84 19.19 -30.42
CA ASN A 120 1.55 19.88 -29.16
C ASN A 120 2.81 20.51 -28.60
N MET A 121 2.61 21.59 -27.86
CA MET A 121 3.64 22.19 -27.04
C MET A 121 3.05 22.63 -25.70
N ILE A 122 3.91 22.76 -24.70
CA ILE A 122 3.55 23.37 -23.42
C ILE A 122 4.57 24.43 -23.06
N LYS A 123 4.10 25.58 -22.57
CA LYS A 123 4.96 26.66 -22.09
C LYS A 123 5.30 26.45 -20.62
N ILE A 124 6.59 26.42 -20.30
CA ILE A 124 7.10 26.39 -18.92
C ILE A 124 8.03 27.59 -18.73
N GLY A 125 7.63 28.51 -17.85
CA GLY A 125 8.29 29.81 -17.75
C GLY A 125 8.14 30.56 -19.06
N GLN A 126 9.26 30.90 -19.72
CA GLN A 126 9.26 31.61 -21.01
C GLN A 126 9.47 30.70 -22.23
N VAL A 127 9.61 29.39 -22.03
CA VAL A 127 10.09 28.46 -23.06
C VAL A 127 9.00 27.47 -23.45
N ASN A 128 8.85 27.23 -24.75
CA ASN A 128 7.93 26.24 -25.30
C ASN A 128 8.65 24.89 -25.45
N PHE A 129 8.07 23.83 -24.91
CA PHE A 129 8.60 22.48 -25.01
C PHE A 129 7.71 21.61 -25.87
N ALA A 130 8.33 20.82 -26.74
CA ALA A 130 7.64 19.90 -27.64
C ALA A 130 6.95 18.78 -26.84
N VAL A 131 5.72 18.42 -27.24
CA VAL A 131 4.97 17.29 -26.68
C VAL A 131 4.38 16.46 -27.81
N ASP A 132 4.80 15.20 -27.89
CA ASP A 132 4.20 14.17 -28.74
C ASP A 132 4.04 12.91 -27.90
N ALA A 133 2.95 12.86 -27.15
CA ALA A 133 2.67 11.80 -26.20
C ALA A 133 1.16 11.57 -26.06
N ALA A 134 0.79 10.31 -25.87
CA ALA A 134 -0.58 9.87 -25.66
C ALA A 134 -0.64 8.76 -24.60
N LEU A 135 -1.85 8.49 -24.11
CA LEU A 135 -2.10 7.51 -23.06
C LEU A 135 -2.93 6.32 -23.57
N VAL A 136 -2.58 5.14 -23.07
CA VAL A 136 -3.38 3.93 -23.15
C VAL A 136 -3.81 3.56 -21.74
N GLU A 137 -5.11 3.60 -21.46
CA GLU A 137 -5.68 3.11 -20.20
C GLU A 137 -5.60 1.59 -20.14
N LEU A 138 -4.88 1.06 -19.16
CA LEU A 138 -4.64 -0.36 -19.02
C LEU A 138 -5.88 -1.09 -18.50
N ASP A 139 -6.17 -2.26 -19.08
CA ASP A 139 -7.17 -3.16 -18.51
C ASP A 139 -6.78 -3.54 -17.06
N PRO A 140 -7.73 -3.63 -16.12
CA PRO A 140 -7.44 -4.00 -14.74
C PRO A 140 -6.68 -5.33 -14.59
N LYS A 141 -6.83 -6.26 -15.54
CA LYS A 141 -6.15 -7.56 -15.56
C LYS A 141 -4.76 -7.50 -16.16
N THR A 142 -4.41 -6.42 -16.86
CA THR A 142 -3.07 -6.27 -17.46
C THR A 142 -2.02 -6.05 -16.38
N GLU A 143 -0.99 -6.87 -16.42
CA GLU A 143 0.22 -6.69 -15.61
C GLU A 143 1.13 -5.68 -16.32
N ALA A 144 1.67 -4.70 -15.58
CA ALA A 144 2.43 -3.62 -16.19
C ALA A 144 3.57 -3.20 -15.29
N THR A 145 4.74 -2.96 -15.88
CA THR A 145 5.94 -2.59 -15.15
C THR A 145 6.82 -1.58 -15.86
N ASN A 146 7.50 -0.75 -15.06
CA ASN A 146 8.61 0.10 -15.48
C ASN A 146 9.98 -0.61 -15.38
N ASP A 147 9.98 -1.95 -15.37
CA ASP A 147 11.19 -2.76 -15.53
C ASP A 147 11.50 -2.93 -17.01
N VAL A 148 12.54 -2.23 -17.46
CA VAL A 148 12.92 -2.17 -18.87
C VAL A 148 13.93 -3.27 -19.16
N PRO A 149 13.70 -4.14 -20.16
CA PRO A 149 14.63 -5.21 -20.47
C PRO A 149 16.07 -4.71 -20.64
N LYS A 150 17.03 -5.38 -20.01
CA LYS A 150 18.48 -5.08 -20.01
C LYS A 150 18.90 -3.71 -19.42
N ILE A 151 17.98 -2.80 -19.10
CA ILE A 151 18.26 -1.55 -18.39
C ILE A 151 17.94 -1.71 -16.90
N GLY A 152 16.89 -2.46 -16.59
CA GLY A 152 16.33 -2.66 -15.27
C GLY A 152 15.23 -1.66 -14.96
N ARG A 153 14.93 -1.56 -13.67
CA ARG A 153 13.83 -0.78 -13.13
C ARG A 153 14.07 0.73 -13.21
N ILE A 154 13.17 1.45 -13.88
CA ILE A 154 13.15 2.91 -13.86
C ILE A 154 12.72 3.37 -12.46
N SER A 155 13.61 4.10 -11.78
CA SER A 155 13.40 4.47 -10.38
C SER A 155 12.70 5.82 -10.21
N ARG A 156 13.04 6.80 -11.06
CA ARG A 156 12.61 8.21 -10.97
C ARG A 156 12.69 8.91 -12.33
N VAL A 157 12.09 10.10 -12.39
CA VAL A 157 12.29 11.07 -13.48
C VAL A 157 13.47 11.97 -13.13
N ARG A 158 14.30 12.30 -14.12
CA ARG A 158 15.33 13.33 -14.02
C ARG A 158 14.85 14.62 -14.67
N ASP A 159 14.76 15.68 -13.88
CA ASP A 159 14.25 16.98 -14.33
C ASP A 159 15.36 17.83 -14.96
N LEU A 160 15.60 17.61 -16.25
CA LEU A 160 16.60 18.36 -17.02
C LEU A 160 16.24 19.84 -17.21
N ILE A 161 14.97 20.21 -17.09
CA ILE A 161 14.55 21.62 -17.22
C ILE A 161 15.07 22.41 -16.01
N SER A 162 14.85 21.88 -14.81
CA SER A 162 15.38 22.49 -13.59
C SER A 162 16.91 22.41 -13.53
N GLU A 163 17.50 21.24 -13.83
CA GLU A 163 18.96 21.05 -13.79
C GLU A 163 19.71 22.02 -14.73
N TRP A 164 19.15 22.32 -15.90
CA TRP A 164 19.77 23.22 -16.87
C TRP A 164 19.22 24.64 -16.85
N SER A 165 18.30 24.94 -15.92
CA SER A 165 17.65 26.26 -15.78
C SER A 165 16.97 26.73 -17.07
N LEU A 166 16.33 25.81 -17.79
CA LEU A 166 15.68 26.12 -19.08
C LEU A 166 14.37 26.89 -18.92
N SER A 167 13.84 27.06 -17.71
CA SER A 167 12.59 27.80 -17.49
C SER A 167 12.77 29.32 -17.37
N SER A 168 13.98 29.79 -17.06
CA SER A 168 14.27 31.21 -16.76
C SER A 168 14.75 32.03 -17.95
N ALA A 169 15.28 31.39 -19.01
CA ALA A 169 15.78 32.05 -20.21
C ALA A 169 15.56 31.17 -21.44
N GLN A 170 15.46 31.79 -22.62
CA GLN A 170 15.40 31.04 -23.88
C GLN A 170 16.67 30.21 -24.06
N PRO A 171 16.56 28.89 -24.31
CA PRO A 171 17.72 28.07 -24.59
C PRO A 171 18.39 28.52 -25.89
N THR A 172 19.69 28.29 -26.02
CA THR A 172 20.40 28.47 -27.28
C THR A 172 20.47 27.13 -28.00
N ALA A 173 20.11 27.10 -29.28
CA ALA A 173 20.16 25.89 -30.08
C ALA A 173 21.62 25.55 -30.35
N GLY A 174 21.97 24.28 -30.23
CA GLY A 174 23.33 23.84 -30.43
C GLY A 174 23.79 22.78 -29.45
N ASP A 175 25.07 22.48 -29.55
CA ASP A 175 25.71 21.44 -28.76
C ASP A 175 25.80 21.85 -27.29
N LEU A 176 25.48 20.89 -26.44
CA LEU A 176 25.62 21.03 -25.00
C LEU A 176 27.11 21.00 -24.63
N PRO A 177 27.54 21.85 -23.68
CA PRO A 177 28.89 21.79 -23.19
C PRO A 177 29.14 20.43 -22.49
N PRO A 178 30.39 19.92 -22.46
CA PRO A 178 30.69 18.55 -22.02
C PRO A 178 30.08 18.14 -20.68
N GLU A 179 29.99 19.07 -19.72
CA GLU A 179 29.42 18.87 -18.39
C GLU A 179 27.90 18.66 -18.38
N ARG A 180 27.19 19.06 -19.44
CA ARG A 180 25.75 18.83 -19.63
C ARG A 180 25.45 17.63 -20.52
N GLN A 181 26.46 16.99 -21.10
CA GLN A 181 26.27 15.81 -21.95
C GLN A 181 26.10 14.55 -21.09
N ILE A 182 24.94 13.92 -21.16
CA ILE A 182 24.57 12.79 -20.29
C ILE A 182 24.62 11.48 -21.07
N ALA A 183 25.33 10.48 -20.56
CA ALA A 183 25.27 9.12 -21.11
C ALA A 183 23.90 8.50 -20.83
N VAL A 184 23.28 7.95 -21.86
CA VAL A 184 21.92 7.40 -21.81
C VAL A 184 21.84 6.03 -22.46
N ARG A 185 20.81 5.28 -22.09
CA ARG A 185 20.45 3.98 -22.64
C ARG A 185 18.96 4.00 -22.97
N LYS A 186 18.55 3.29 -24.01
CA LYS A 186 17.13 2.99 -24.25
C LYS A 186 16.95 1.51 -24.57
N TYR A 187 15.75 1.01 -24.34
CA TYR A 187 15.30 -0.26 -24.90
C TYR A 187 14.11 0.03 -25.83
N GLY A 188 14.29 -0.15 -27.14
CA GLY A 188 13.22 0.03 -28.12
C GLY A 188 12.73 -1.29 -28.69
N ALA A 189 11.49 -1.31 -29.14
CA ALA A 189 10.85 -2.48 -29.73
C ALA A 189 11.60 -3.08 -30.93
N LYS A 190 12.31 -2.26 -31.72
CA LYS A 190 13.07 -2.73 -32.89
C LYS A 190 14.56 -2.86 -32.61
N THR A 191 15.17 -1.87 -31.97
CA THR A 191 16.63 -1.91 -31.76
C THR A 191 17.06 -2.65 -30.49
N GLY A 192 16.14 -2.99 -29.58
CA GLY A 192 16.49 -3.50 -28.27
C GLY A 192 17.28 -2.46 -27.47
N LEU A 193 18.31 -2.92 -26.72
CA LEU A 193 19.18 -2.04 -25.93
C LEU A 193 20.14 -1.26 -26.84
N THR A 194 20.04 0.06 -26.84
CA THR A 194 21.05 0.94 -27.45
C THR A 194 21.57 1.96 -26.44
N THR A 195 22.80 2.43 -26.65
CA THR A 195 23.49 3.41 -25.80
C THR A 195 23.78 4.68 -26.59
N GLY A 196 23.69 5.83 -25.93
CA GLY A 196 23.90 7.13 -26.55
C GLY A 196 24.38 8.18 -25.56
N LYS A 197 24.56 9.40 -26.05
CA LYS A 197 24.87 10.58 -25.24
C LYS A 197 23.94 11.72 -25.66
N ILE A 198 23.35 12.43 -24.70
CA ILE A 198 22.63 13.68 -25.00
C ILE A 198 23.67 14.72 -25.40
N MET A 199 23.58 15.21 -26.63
CA MET A 199 24.62 16.06 -27.22
C MET A 199 24.17 17.50 -27.43
N ALA A 200 22.87 17.75 -27.60
CA ALA A 200 22.41 19.05 -28.02
C ALA A 200 20.96 19.37 -27.63
N LEU A 201 20.65 20.66 -27.64
CA LEU A 201 19.28 21.16 -27.65
C LEU A 201 18.90 21.56 -29.08
N ARG A 202 17.70 21.16 -29.49
CA ARG A 202 17.14 21.48 -30.81
C ARG A 202 15.78 22.11 -30.65
N GLU A 203 15.55 23.11 -31.48
CA GLU A 203 14.25 23.73 -31.67
C GLU A 203 13.61 23.09 -32.91
N VAL A 204 12.36 22.63 -32.77
CA VAL A 204 11.65 21.93 -33.83
C VAL A 204 10.31 22.60 -34.14
N PRO A 205 9.90 22.64 -35.42
CA PRO A 205 8.64 23.25 -35.80
C PRO A 205 7.46 22.43 -35.27
N ILE A 206 6.46 23.12 -34.75
CA ILE A 206 5.20 22.52 -34.29
C ILE A 206 4.10 22.85 -35.31
N LYS A 207 3.43 21.79 -35.77
CA LYS A 207 2.27 21.91 -36.66
C LYS A 207 1.01 21.84 -35.81
N GLU A 208 0.48 22.97 -35.36
CA GLU A 208 -0.86 22.99 -34.76
C GLU A 208 -1.94 22.97 -35.85
N GLU A 209 -3.11 22.49 -35.45
CA GLU A 209 -4.32 22.47 -36.26
C GLU A 209 -4.93 23.88 -36.36
N SER A 210 -4.23 24.80 -37.02
CA SER A 210 -4.92 25.86 -37.75
C SER A 210 -5.48 25.21 -39.02
N GLY A 211 -6.74 25.46 -39.39
CA GLY A 211 -7.47 24.73 -40.44
C GLY A 211 -6.85 24.70 -41.85
N ASN A 212 -5.66 25.27 -42.03
CA ASN A 212 -4.84 25.29 -43.23
C ASN A 212 -3.48 24.56 -43.09
N GLY A 213 -3.16 23.93 -41.94
CA GLY A 213 -1.91 23.20 -41.72
C GLY A 213 -0.67 24.09 -41.57
N GLN A 214 -0.85 25.35 -41.17
CA GLN A 214 0.25 26.30 -41.01
C GLN A 214 1.10 25.96 -39.78
N ILE A 215 2.42 26.09 -39.90
CA ILE A 215 3.35 25.98 -38.75
C ILE A 215 3.04 27.15 -37.82
N THR A 216 2.65 26.86 -36.57
CA THR A 216 2.19 27.89 -35.61
C THR A 216 3.22 28.22 -34.55
N GLY A 217 4.32 27.49 -34.47
CA GLY A 217 5.41 27.81 -33.55
C GLY A 217 6.58 26.86 -33.61
N GLN A 218 7.49 27.07 -32.66
CA GLN A 218 8.71 26.30 -32.45
C GLN A 218 8.75 25.86 -30.99
N ALA A 219 9.30 24.67 -30.74
CA ALA A 219 9.45 24.16 -29.38
C ALA A 219 10.71 23.31 -29.20
N TRP A 220 11.15 23.21 -27.94
CA TRP A 220 12.42 22.60 -27.58
C TRP A 220 12.32 21.12 -27.28
N LEU A 221 13.32 20.37 -27.74
CA LEU A 221 13.63 18.99 -27.36
C LEU A 221 15.15 18.81 -27.29
N PHE A 222 15.61 17.61 -26.91
CA PHE A 222 17.05 17.29 -26.93
C PHE A 222 17.38 16.18 -27.92
N GLU A 223 18.61 16.23 -28.42
CA GLU A 223 19.15 15.28 -29.39
C GLU A 223 20.12 14.32 -28.70
N VAL A 224 19.96 13.04 -29.00
CA VAL A 224 20.84 11.96 -28.54
C VAL A 224 21.62 11.43 -29.73
N GLN A 225 22.93 11.33 -29.56
CA GLN A 225 23.82 10.66 -30.52
C GLN A 225 24.13 9.26 -30.03
N VAL A 226 24.08 8.27 -30.93
CA VAL A 226 24.47 6.89 -30.61
C VAL A 226 25.94 6.80 -30.19
N VAL A 227 26.23 5.97 -29.19
CA VAL A 227 27.59 5.54 -28.85
C VAL A 227 27.72 4.11 -29.35
N ALA A 228 28.49 3.92 -30.43
CA ALA A 228 28.63 2.61 -31.06
C ALA A 228 29.24 1.59 -30.08
N SER A 229 28.55 0.47 -29.88
CA SER A 229 29.11 -0.68 -29.18
C SER A 229 30.03 -1.44 -30.14
N ALA A 230 31.20 -1.90 -29.66
CA ALA A 230 32.11 -2.70 -30.48
C ALA A 230 31.38 -3.94 -31.04
N GLY A 231 31.18 -3.99 -32.36
CA GLY A 231 30.57 -5.13 -33.06
C GLY A 231 29.20 -4.92 -33.72
N GLN A 232 28.51 -3.80 -33.49
CA GLN A 232 27.27 -3.44 -34.21
C GLN A 232 27.53 -2.32 -35.22
N GLN A 233 28.04 -2.68 -36.40
CA GLN A 233 28.07 -1.77 -37.55
C GLN A 233 27.27 -2.40 -38.68
N SER A 234 26.10 -1.83 -38.97
CA SER A 234 25.40 -2.13 -40.21
C SER A 234 26.13 -1.45 -41.36
N VAL A 235 26.30 -2.16 -42.48
CA VAL A 235 26.83 -1.62 -43.74
C VAL A 235 25.70 -1.70 -44.76
N HIS A 236 25.27 -0.56 -45.27
CA HIS A 236 24.29 -0.47 -46.34
C HIS A 236 24.90 0.28 -47.52
N GLU A 237 24.59 -0.17 -48.73
CA GLU A 237 25.03 0.48 -49.96
C GLU A 237 23.81 0.85 -50.79
N TYR A 238 23.70 2.13 -51.14
CA TYR A 238 22.58 2.70 -51.88
C TYR A 238 23.05 3.22 -53.23
N MET A 239 22.45 2.75 -54.32
CA MET A 239 22.77 3.25 -55.66
C MET A 239 22.10 4.60 -55.91
N LEU A 240 22.88 5.67 -56.04
CA LEU A 240 22.37 7.05 -56.09
C LEU A 240 21.73 7.37 -57.44
N ASP A 241 20.55 8.00 -57.41
CA ASP A 241 19.93 8.61 -58.58
C ASP A 241 20.47 10.04 -58.76
N MET A 242 21.62 10.14 -59.42
CA MET A 242 22.27 11.42 -59.65
C MET A 242 21.47 12.36 -60.54
N ALA A 243 20.63 11.84 -61.45
CA ALA A 243 19.82 12.70 -62.31
C ALA A 243 18.81 13.49 -61.49
N ARG A 244 18.16 12.86 -60.50
CA ARG A 244 17.26 13.55 -59.57
C ARG A 244 17.99 14.50 -58.63
N HIS A 245 19.13 14.07 -58.07
CA HIS A 245 19.94 14.96 -57.23
C HIS A 245 20.40 16.22 -57.98
N LEU A 246 20.83 16.08 -59.24
CA LEU A 246 21.24 17.20 -60.09
C LEU A 246 20.06 18.09 -60.52
N ALA A 247 18.85 17.52 -60.63
CA ALA A 247 17.65 18.28 -60.91
C ALA A 247 17.25 19.19 -59.74
N GLU A 248 17.45 18.76 -58.49
CA GLU A 248 17.22 19.58 -57.30
C GLU A 248 18.37 20.55 -57.02
N ASP A 249 19.61 20.10 -57.19
CA ASP A 249 20.82 20.89 -56.98
C ASP A 249 21.87 20.50 -58.04
N PRO A 250 22.09 21.34 -59.07
CA PRO A 250 23.05 21.07 -60.14
C PRO A 250 24.50 20.91 -59.67
N THR A 251 24.81 21.28 -58.43
CA THR A 251 26.16 21.12 -57.84
C THR A 251 26.32 19.82 -57.04
N SER A 252 25.26 19.01 -56.95
CA SER A 252 25.28 17.76 -56.19
C SER A 252 26.25 16.73 -56.80
N THR A 253 27.12 16.21 -55.95
CA THR A 253 28.07 15.14 -56.25
C THR A 253 27.90 14.04 -55.19
N PRO A 254 28.35 12.80 -55.44
CA PRO A 254 28.34 11.77 -54.39
C PRO A 254 29.05 12.22 -53.10
N ASN A 255 30.14 12.98 -53.23
CA ASN A 255 30.85 13.57 -52.10
C ASN A 255 30.00 14.61 -51.35
N SER A 256 29.31 15.52 -52.05
CA SER A 256 28.46 16.52 -51.38
C SER A 256 27.22 15.89 -50.76
N ILE A 257 26.69 14.79 -51.33
CA ILE A 257 25.62 13.99 -50.72
C ILE A 257 26.12 13.30 -49.44
N ALA A 258 27.31 12.67 -49.48
CA ALA A 258 27.93 12.08 -48.29
C ALA A 258 28.22 13.13 -47.21
N ALA A 259 28.64 14.34 -47.60
CA ALA A 259 28.92 15.44 -46.68
C ALA A 259 27.67 15.93 -45.92
N ARG A 260 26.44 15.66 -46.40
CA ARG A 260 25.19 15.94 -45.66
C ARG A 260 25.10 15.16 -44.35
N PHE A 261 25.86 14.06 -44.23
CA PHE A 261 25.95 13.25 -43.01
C PHE A 261 27.12 13.66 -42.10
N ALA A 262 27.83 14.76 -42.39
CA ALA A 262 28.88 15.26 -41.52
C ALA A 262 28.34 15.60 -40.12
N GLY A 263 29.10 15.23 -39.08
CA GLY A 263 28.66 15.40 -37.67
C GLY A 263 27.68 14.34 -37.19
N SER A 264 27.20 13.47 -38.08
CA SER A 264 26.38 12.31 -37.69
C SER A 264 27.22 11.24 -36.99
N GLY A 265 26.55 10.25 -36.38
CA GLY A 265 27.21 9.07 -35.83
C GLY A 265 27.65 8.04 -36.89
N LEU A 266 27.53 8.38 -38.18
CA LEU A 266 27.76 7.47 -39.31
C LEU A 266 29.05 7.82 -40.07
N SER A 267 29.69 6.79 -40.58
CA SER A 267 30.69 6.89 -41.63
C SER A 267 29.98 6.71 -42.98
N VAL A 268 29.86 7.80 -43.73
CA VAL A 268 29.22 7.81 -45.05
C VAL A 268 30.26 8.16 -46.09
N THR A 269 30.50 7.27 -47.04
CA THR A 269 31.49 7.45 -48.12
C THR A 269 30.88 7.12 -49.46
N PRO A 270 31.22 7.87 -50.53
CA PRO A 270 30.88 7.44 -51.88
C PRO A 270 31.54 6.10 -52.21
N GLY A 271 30.84 5.28 -52.98
CA GLY A 271 31.31 4.03 -53.55
C GLY A 271 30.84 3.88 -55.00
N GLY A 272 30.88 2.66 -55.52
CA GLY A 272 30.44 2.37 -56.89
C GLY A 272 31.40 2.89 -57.97
N SER A 273 30.90 2.90 -59.21
CA SER A 273 31.62 3.42 -60.38
C SER A 273 31.16 4.84 -60.71
N ALA A 274 31.87 5.53 -61.62
CA ALA A 274 31.45 6.87 -62.06
C ALA A 274 30.06 6.88 -62.72
N ASP A 275 29.69 5.81 -63.42
CA ASP A 275 28.40 5.67 -64.10
C ASP A 275 27.29 5.12 -63.19
N SER A 276 27.66 4.59 -62.02
CA SER A 276 26.72 4.01 -61.04
C SER A 276 27.25 4.28 -59.63
N PRO A 277 27.27 5.57 -59.21
CA PRO A 277 27.79 5.93 -57.91
C PRO A 277 26.89 5.39 -56.81
N THR A 278 27.51 4.89 -55.75
CA THR A 278 26.80 4.42 -54.56
C THR A 278 27.14 5.28 -53.35
N LEU A 279 26.30 5.18 -52.32
CA LEU A 279 26.54 5.73 -50.99
C LEU A 279 26.68 4.56 -50.02
N VAL A 280 27.88 4.37 -49.47
CA VAL A 280 28.16 3.34 -48.47
C VAL A 280 28.00 3.97 -47.08
N VAL A 281 27.00 3.50 -46.35
CA VAL A 281 26.65 3.99 -45.01
C VAL A 281 27.03 2.92 -43.99
N LYS A 282 27.93 3.29 -43.07
CA LYS A 282 28.39 2.43 -41.97
C LYS A 282 28.16 3.10 -40.63
N GLY A 283 27.61 2.38 -39.68
CA GLY A 283 27.49 2.89 -38.31
C GLY A 283 26.44 2.18 -37.48
N ALA A 284 26.35 2.61 -36.23
CA ALA A 284 25.27 2.22 -35.34
C ALA A 284 24.12 3.22 -35.44
N GLN A 285 22.91 2.80 -35.08
CA GLN A 285 21.76 3.68 -34.96
C GLN A 285 21.28 3.69 -33.51
N PHE A 286 20.93 4.86 -32.99
CA PHE A 286 20.31 4.92 -31.67
C PHE A 286 18.89 4.35 -31.72
N SER A 287 18.12 4.63 -32.77
CA SER A 287 16.72 4.20 -32.95
C SER A 287 16.37 3.79 -34.38
N GLN A 288 15.31 3.02 -34.55
CA GLN A 288 14.66 2.69 -35.84
C GLN A 288 13.15 3.04 -35.83
N PRO A 289 12.48 3.11 -37.00
CA PRO A 289 11.02 3.21 -37.05
C PRO A 289 10.37 2.07 -36.26
N GLY A 290 9.51 2.42 -35.30
CA GLY A 290 8.94 1.46 -34.34
C GLY A 290 9.51 1.57 -32.93
N ASP A 291 10.61 2.29 -32.73
CA ASP A 291 11.12 2.58 -31.39
C ASP A 291 10.46 3.77 -30.71
N SER A 292 9.70 4.59 -31.45
CA SER A 292 9.02 5.77 -30.92
C SER A 292 8.21 5.42 -29.67
N GLY A 293 8.30 6.26 -28.64
CA GLY A 293 7.78 6.01 -27.31
C GLY A 293 8.79 5.41 -26.34
N ALA A 294 9.90 4.79 -26.80
CA ALA A 294 10.85 4.11 -25.92
C ALA A 294 11.43 5.04 -24.83
N PRO A 295 11.52 4.57 -23.57
CA PRO A 295 12.09 5.36 -22.49
C PRO A 295 13.61 5.50 -22.67
N VAL A 296 14.10 6.74 -22.51
CA VAL A 296 15.54 7.04 -22.50
C VAL A 296 15.96 7.29 -21.05
N VAL A 297 16.95 6.53 -20.59
CA VAL A 297 17.31 6.40 -19.17
C VAL A 297 18.80 6.70 -18.99
N ASP A 298 19.17 7.41 -17.93
CA ASP A 298 20.58 7.72 -17.63
C ASP A 298 21.32 6.56 -16.92
N GLY A 299 22.57 6.82 -16.54
CA GLY A 299 23.41 5.85 -15.81
C GLY A 299 22.85 5.42 -14.45
N ASP A 300 22.01 6.25 -13.82
CA ASP A 300 21.42 5.99 -12.50
C ASP A 300 20.07 5.27 -12.58
N GLY A 301 19.60 4.93 -13.79
CA GLY A 301 18.26 4.36 -13.97
C GLY A 301 17.13 5.39 -13.85
N LYS A 302 17.42 6.69 -14.05
CA LYS A 302 16.40 7.75 -14.10
C LYS A 302 15.99 7.99 -15.54
N VAL A 303 14.69 8.07 -15.80
CA VAL A 303 14.19 8.42 -17.14
C VAL A 303 14.39 9.92 -17.37
N VAL A 304 15.04 10.26 -18.49
CA VAL A 304 15.30 11.65 -18.91
C VAL A 304 14.30 12.12 -19.98
N GLY A 305 13.70 11.19 -20.72
CA GLY A 305 12.77 11.49 -21.79
C GLY A 305 12.19 10.25 -22.47
N ILE A 306 11.35 10.48 -23.48
CA ILE A 306 10.84 9.44 -24.38
C ILE A 306 11.29 9.74 -25.81
N LEU A 307 11.76 8.71 -26.51
CA LEU A 307 12.20 8.81 -27.89
C LEU A 307 11.00 9.14 -28.80
N THR A 308 11.10 10.18 -29.64
CA THR A 308 10.02 10.52 -30.57
C THR A 308 10.37 10.17 -32.02
N SER A 309 11.58 10.48 -32.48
CA SER A 309 11.98 10.24 -33.87
C SER A 309 13.48 10.11 -34.01
N GLY A 310 13.92 9.41 -35.05
CA GLY A 310 15.30 9.50 -35.51
C GLY A 310 15.47 10.70 -36.44
N VAL A 311 16.65 11.31 -36.42
CA VAL A 311 17.05 12.33 -37.40
C VAL A 311 17.32 11.61 -38.72
N ARG A 312 16.69 12.10 -39.78
CA ARG A 312 16.69 11.47 -41.11
C ARG A 312 17.33 12.41 -42.12
N GLN A 313 17.97 11.82 -43.11
CA GLN A 313 18.47 12.49 -44.28
C GLN A 313 17.92 11.77 -45.51
N ASP A 314 17.27 12.53 -46.37
CA ASP A 314 16.68 12.01 -47.59
C ASP A 314 17.73 11.93 -48.70
N ILE A 315 17.72 10.81 -49.43
CA ILE A 315 18.51 10.61 -50.64
C ILE A 315 17.65 10.02 -51.76
N PHE A 316 18.02 10.25 -53.02
CA PHE A 316 17.38 9.60 -54.16
C PHE A 316 18.17 8.36 -54.55
N VAL A 317 17.47 7.23 -54.61
CA VAL A 317 18.03 5.91 -54.92
C VAL A 317 17.41 5.41 -56.22
N VAL A 318 18.23 4.83 -57.09
CA VAL A 318 17.76 4.31 -58.38
C VAL A 318 16.66 3.27 -58.18
N GLY A 319 15.56 3.44 -58.93
CA GLY A 319 14.40 2.54 -58.88
C GLY A 319 13.42 2.83 -57.75
N GLN A 320 13.69 3.82 -56.89
CA GLN A 320 12.75 4.30 -55.88
C GLN A 320 12.07 5.59 -56.36
N HIS A 321 10.74 5.60 -56.33
CA HIS A 321 9.96 6.78 -56.70
C HIS A 321 10.10 7.89 -55.65
N ASP A 322 9.99 7.53 -54.38
CA ASP A 322 10.12 8.45 -53.26
C ASP A 322 11.57 8.49 -52.76
N ALA A 323 11.94 9.57 -52.07
CA ALA A 323 13.24 9.65 -51.42
C ALA A 323 13.37 8.54 -50.36
N VAL A 324 14.56 7.96 -50.26
CA VAL A 324 14.89 6.97 -49.23
C VAL A 324 15.41 7.72 -48.00
N GLU A 325 14.69 7.57 -46.89
CA GLU A 325 15.09 8.16 -45.61
C GLU A 325 16.21 7.34 -44.97
N ILE A 326 17.37 7.96 -44.70
CA ILE A 326 18.48 7.35 -43.96
C ILE A 326 18.57 7.98 -42.59
N LEU A 327 18.49 7.16 -41.54
CA LEU A 327 18.66 7.60 -40.15
C LEU A 327 20.14 7.91 -39.86
N THR A 328 20.45 9.13 -39.40
CA THR A 328 21.82 9.64 -39.18
C THR A 328 22.50 9.10 -37.90
N GLY A 329 21.83 8.21 -37.17
CA GLY A 329 22.29 7.74 -35.85
C GLY A 329 22.07 8.75 -34.71
N GLN A 330 21.54 9.94 -35.02
CA GLN A 330 20.97 10.86 -34.03
C GLN A 330 19.47 10.63 -33.88
N SER A 331 18.95 10.93 -32.69
CA SER A 331 17.52 10.85 -32.41
C SER A 331 17.04 12.01 -31.56
N HIS A 332 15.80 12.42 -31.79
CA HIS A 332 15.09 13.38 -30.97
C HIS A 332 14.38 12.69 -29.80
N VAL A 333 14.51 13.30 -28.64
CA VAL A 333 13.92 12.82 -27.39
C VAL A 333 13.19 13.97 -26.71
N LEU A 334 11.96 13.71 -26.30
CA LEU A 334 11.12 14.69 -25.62
C LEU A 334 11.53 14.81 -24.15
N PHE A 335 11.50 16.03 -23.63
CA PHE A 335 11.60 16.25 -22.19
C PHE A 335 10.40 15.62 -21.47
N LEU A 336 10.66 14.91 -20.38
CA LEU A 336 9.60 14.17 -19.70
C LEU A 336 8.69 15.06 -18.83
N ASP A 337 9.23 16.06 -18.14
CA ASP A 337 8.42 16.98 -17.31
C ASP A 337 7.33 17.72 -18.11
N PRO A 338 7.60 18.30 -19.30
CA PRO A 338 6.57 18.86 -20.17
C PRO A 338 5.47 17.87 -20.54
N VAL A 339 5.85 16.64 -20.89
CA VAL A 339 4.91 15.56 -21.23
C VAL A 339 4.01 15.24 -20.02
N PHE A 340 4.60 15.14 -18.82
CA PHE A 340 3.88 14.82 -17.59
C PHE A 340 2.89 15.93 -17.22
N ARG A 341 3.29 17.20 -17.31
CA ARG A 341 2.41 18.33 -17.04
C ARG A 341 1.28 18.44 -18.06
N PHE A 342 1.60 18.26 -19.35
CA PHE A 342 0.62 18.32 -20.42
C PHE A 342 -0.47 17.25 -20.26
N LEU A 343 -0.06 16.00 -19.96
CA LEU A 343 -1.00 14.89 -19.78
C LEU A 343 -1.54 14.77 -18.36
N GLN A 344 -1.06 15.57 -17.41
CA GLN A 344 -1.37 15.49 -15.98
C GLN A 344 -1.14 14.07 -15.43
N VAL A 345 0.06 13.56 -15.64
CA VAL A 345 0.47 12.23 -15.19
C VAL A 345 1.73 12.29 -14.34
N GLU A 346 1.95 11.22 -13.58
CA GLU A 346 3.16 10.97 -12.82
C GLU A 346 3.63 9.53 -13.00
N LEU A 347 4.94 9.31 -12.88
CA LEU A 347 5.56 7.99 -13.00
C LEU A 347 4.95 7.06 -11.96
N LEU A 348 4.54 5.86 -12.36
CA LEU A 348 4.02 4.88 -11.41
C LEU A 348 5.18 4.40 -10.51
N PRO A 349 5.15 4.64 -9.17
CA PRO A 349 6.26 4.29 -8.31
C PRO A 349 6.63 2.81 -8.40
N PRO A 350 7.91 2.44 -8.23
CA PRO A 350 8.41 1.10 -8.51
C PRO A 350 7.71 -0.05 -7.80
N ALA A 351 7.15 0.18 -6.62
CA ALA A 351 6.43 -0.87 -5.93
C ALA A 351 4.95 -0.96 -6.39
N LEU A 352 4.38 0.06 -7.07
CA LEU A 352 3.03 -0.03 -7.64
C LEU A 352 3.04 -0.84 -8.97
N SER A 353 4.23 -1.16 -9.50
CA SER A 353 4.43 -2.22 -10.49
C SER A 353 3.88 -3.54 -9.92
N SER A 354 3.35 -4.42 -10.76
CA SER A 354 2.54 -5.62 -10.43
C SER A 354 3.11 -6.65 -9.41
N ALA A 355 4.19 -6.36 -8.69
CA ALA A 355 4.62 -7.05 -7.47
C ALA A 355 4.73 -6.07 -6.27
N GLY A 356 3.57 -5.79 -5.63
CA GLY A 356 3.48 -5.25 -4.26
C GLY A 356 3.71 -3.75 -4.07
N ARG A 357 2.60 -2.96 -4.06
CA ARG A 357 2.51 -1.50 -3.81
C ARG A 357 3.44 -0.99 -2.67
N PRO A 358 4.12 0.17 -2.79
CA PRO A 358 4.61 0.90 -1.63
C PRO A 358 3.47 1.82 -1.22
N VAL A 359 3.12 1.73 0.05
CA VAL A 359 1.95 2.44 0.51
C VAL A 359 2.31 3.90 0.74
N ALA A 360 1.57 4.79 0.07
CA ALA A 360 1.52 6.18 0.48
C ALA A 360 0.63 6.27 1.72
N VAL A 361 1.24 6.56 2.86
CA VAL A 361 0.54 6.78 4.13
C VAL A 361 0.04 8.23 4.15
N PRO A 362 -1.29 8.49 4.25
CA PRO A 362 -1.82 9.84 4.36
C PRO A 362 -1.21 10.57 5.57
N GLY A 363 -0.69 11.79 5.37
CA GLY A 363 -0.09 12.61 6.43
C GLY A 363 1.41 12.42 6.67
N MET A 364 2.08 11.44 6.03
CA MET A 364 3.54 11.32 6.08
C MET A 364 4.21 12.05 4.91
N PRO A 365 5.24 12.90 5.14
CA PRO A 365 6.04 13.44 4.06
C PRO A 365 6.73 12.27 3.34
N ILE A 366 6.55 12.21 2.01
CA ILE A 366 7.24 11.24 1.13
C ILE A 366 8.74 11.49 1.24
N THR A 367 9.37 10.87 2.23
CA THR A 367 10.80 10.96 2.45
C THR A 367 11.44 9.92 1.56
N ARG A 368 12.40 10.35 0.73
CA ARG A 368 13.18 9.48 -0.17
C ARG A 368 13.60 8.22 0.60
N THR A 369 13.34 7.04 0.06
CA THR A 369 13.83 5.76 0.60
C THR A 369 15.33 5.88 0.90
N ARG A 370 15.69 5.98 2.17
CA ARG A 370 17.07 5.90 2.64
C ARG A 370 17.53 4.44 2.51
N PRO A 371 18.81 4.18 2.24
CA PRO A 371 19.37 2.84 2.45
C PRO A 371 19.12 2.43 3.91
N VAL A 372 18.72 1.17 4.15
CA VAL A 372 18.53 0.64 5.51
C VAL A 372 19.88 0.69 6.25
N ASP A 373 19.92 1.40 7.37
CA ASP A 373 21.07 1.37 8.28
C ASP A 373 21.00 0.11 9.17
N TRP A 374 21.68 -0.95 8.74
CA TRP A 374 21.73 -2.20 9.50
C TRP A 374 22.35 -2.08 10.89
N SER A 375 23.17 -1.05 11.15
CA SER A 375 23.70 -0.79 12.50
C SER A 375 22.60 -0.27 13.42
N ALA A 376 21.78 0.66 12.94
CA ALA A 376 20.63 1.17 13.65
C ALA A 376 19.60 0.08 13.93
N VAL A 377 19.32 -0.79 12.95
CA VAL A 377 18.45 -1.96 13.12
C VAL A 377 18.94 -2.87 14.25
N ARG A 378 20.24 -3.17 14.29
CA ARG A 378 20.83 -3.99 15.38
C ARG A 378 20.71 -3.31 16.73
N THR A 379 20.97 -2.00 16.81
CA THR A 379 20.86 -1.22 18.05
C THR A 379 19.42 -1.19 18.56
N ALA A 380 18.44 -0.92 17.70
CA ALA A 380 17.03 -0.94 18.04
C ALA A 380 16.60 -2.34 18.51
N TRP A 381 17.03 -3.40 17.82
CA TRP A 381 16.73 -4.77 18.20
C TRP A 381 17.34 -5.15 19.57
N ALA A 382 18.60 -4.79 19.81
CA ALA A 382 19.27 -5.03 21.09
C ALA A 382 18.57 -4.30 22.25
N ALA A 383 18.04 -3.10 22.00
CA ALA A 383 17.28 -2.35 22.99
C ALA A 383 15.92 -3.02 23.30
N VAL A 384 15.23 -3.57 22.29
CA VAL A 384 14.00 -4.37 22.50
C VAL A 384 14.32 -5.60 23.36
N GLU A 385 15.41 -6.31 23.04
CA GLU A 385 15.87 -7.50 23.78
C GLU A 385 16.35 -7.20 25.21
N GLY A 386 16.56 -5.93 25.56
CA GLY A 386 16.83 -5.52 26.93
C GLY A 386 15.62 -5.67 27.87
N SER A 387 14.41 -5.78 27.34
CA SER A 387 13.19 -6.06 28.12
C SER A 387 12.93 -7.56 28.27
N GLU A 388 12.26 -7.99 29.35
CA GLU A 388 11.92 -9.42 29.56
C GLU A 388 11.01 -9.97 28.45
N LEU A 389 10.07 -9.15 27.96
CA LEU A 389 9.20 -9.51 26.83
C LEU A 389 9.99 -9.57 25.53
N GLY A 390 10.81 -8.56 25.24
CA GLY A 390 11.61 -8.51 24.01
C GLY A 390 12.67 -9.61 23.97
N ALA A 391 13.28 -9.98 25.09
CA ALA A 391 14.18 -11.14 25.18
C ALA A 391 13.46 -12.44 24.80
N ARG A 392 12.24 -12.65 25.33
CA ARG A 392 11.40 -13.80 24.99
C ARG A 392 11.00 -13.81 23.51
N LEU A 393 10.47 -12.70 22.99
CA LEU A 393 10.09 -12.58 21.58
C LEU A 393 11.30 -12.73 20.64
N GLY A 394 12.45 -12.16 21.00
CA GLY A 394 13.70 -12.30 20.26
C GLY A 394 14.18 -13.75 20.19
N ALA A 395 14.03 -14.51 21.27
CA ALA A 395 14.32 -15.94 21.27
C ALA A 395 13.42 -16.74 20.31
N LEU A 396 12.11 -16.45 20.30
CA LEU A 396 11.15 -17.06 19.37
C LEU A 396 11.46 -16.72 17.92
N VAL A 397 11.74 -15.45 17.63
CA VAL A 397 12.09 -14.99 16.28
C VAL A 397 13.35 -15.69 15.80
N ARG A 398 14.42 -15.76 16.60
CA ARG A 398 15.64 -16.50 16.24
C ARG A 398 15.37 -17.97 15.97
N ARG A 399 14.55 -18.62 16.81
CA ARG A 399 14.21 -20.05 16.67
C ARG A 399 13.49 -20.32 15.35
N HIS A 400 12.54 -19.47 14.97
CA HIS A 400 11.61 -19.75 13.86
C HIS A 400 11.87 -18.97 12.58
N MET A 401 12.79 -18.00 12.55
CA MET A 401 13.04 -17.13 11.39
C MET A 401 13.32 -17.92 10.11
N HIS A 402 14.14 -18.97 10.19
CA HIS A 402 14.48 -19.79 9.01
C HIS A 402 13.26 -20.51 8.45
N GLU A 403 12.41 -21.07 9.32
CA GLU A 403 11.19 -21.76 8.94
C GLU A 403 10.18 -20.79 8.33
N VAL A 404 9.89 -19.67 9.00
CA VAL A 404 8.95 -18.66 8.51
C VAL A 404 9.40 -18.10 7.15
N ARG A 405 10.70 -17.80 7.01
CA ARG A 405 11.26 -17.36 5.72
C ARG A 405 11.10 -18.43 4.63
N HIS A 406 11.34 -19.70 4.97
CA HIS A 406 11.16 -20.80 4.03
C HIS A 406 9.70 -20.91 3.58
N LEU A 407 8.75 -20.87 4.52
CA LEU A 407 7.31 -20.91 4.24
C LEU A 407 6.86 -19.73 3.37
N VAL A 408 7.31 -18.51 3.68
CA VAL A 408 6.97 -17.31 2.89
C VAL A 408 7.45 -17.43 1.44
N HIS A 409 8.59 -18.08 1.18
CA HIS A 409 9.14 -18.22 -0.18
C HIS A 409 8.63 -19.46 -0.93
N HIS A 410 8.31 -20.55 -0.24
CA HIS A 410 8.07 -21.86 -0.88
C HIS A 410 6.66 -22.42 -0.65
N ASN A 411 5.95 -22.00 0.40
CA ASN A 411 4.56 -22.37 0.60
C ASN A 411 3.65 -21.31 -0.06
N ARG A 412 2.96 -21.71 -1.14
CA ARG A 412 2.09 -20.81 -1.92
C ARG A 412 1.05 -20.08 -1.07
N ARG A 413 0.45 -20.77 -0.09
CA ARG A 413 -0.61 -20.19 0.75
C ARG A 413 -0.04 -19.11 1.66
N VAL A 414 1.08 -19.39 2.31
CA VAL A 414 1.80 -18.42 3.17
C VAL A 414 2.29 -17.24 2.34
N MET A 415 2.90 -17.48 1.18
CA MET A 415 3.37 -16.44 0.26
C MET A 415 2.25 -15.50 -0.19
N VAL A 416 1.10 -16.04 -0.60
CA VAL A 416 -0.04 -15.22 -1.04
C VAL A 416 -0.60 -14.39 0.11
N THR A 417 -0.75 -14.97 1.30
CA THR A 417 -1.17 -14.23 2.51
C THR A 417 -0.18 -13.13 2.84
N TRP A 418 1.13 -13.43 2.86
CA TRP A 418 2.21 -12.46 3.09
C TRP A 418 2.12 -11.25 2.16
N HIS A 419 1.88 -11.48 0.85
CA HIS A 419 1.73 -10.39 -0.12
C HIS A 419 0.40 -9.63 0.03
N ARG A 420 -0.73 -10.34 0.27
CA ARG A 420 -2.05 -9.70 0.45
C ARG A 420 -2.09 -8.80 1.68
N CYS A 421 -1.45 -9.24 2.76
CA CYS A 421 -1.37 -8.55 4.04
C CYS A 421 -0.21 -7.55 4.11
N LYS A 422 0.42 -7.23 2.97
CA LYS A 422 1.46 -6.19 2.87
C LYS A 422 2.69 -6.47 3.75
N GLY A 423 3.00 -7.74 4.02
CA GLY A 423 4.15 -8.17 4.81
C GLY A 423 5.47 -7.50 4.42
N PRO A 424 5.86 -7.46 3.13
CA PRO A 424 7.08 -6.78 2.70
C PRO A 424 7.10 -5.28 3.04
N ALA A 425 5.95 -4.60 2.96
CA ALA A 425 5.85 -3.17 3.24
C ALA A 425 6.01 -2.90 4.74
N PHE A 426 5.33 -3.66 5.61
CA PHE A 426 5.50 -3.54 7.06
C PHE A 426 6.93 -3.81 7.51
N VAL A 427 7.59 -4.85 6.97
CA VAL A 427 9.00 -5.13 7.27
C VAL A 427 9.89 -3.98 6.82
N ASN A 428 9.69 -3.46 5.61
CA ASN A 428 10.48 -2.32 5.12
C ASN A 428 10.27 -1.08 5.98
N ILE A 429 9.05 -0.79 6.43
CA ILE A 429 8.78 0.33 7.33
C ILE A 429 9.55 0.14 8.63
N ALA A 430 9.42 -1.01 9.29
CA ALA A 430 10.12 -1.30 10.54
C ALA A 430 11.65 -1.20 10.41
N LEU A 431 12.21 -1.66 9.29
CA LEU A 431 13.65 -1.55 9.02
C LEU A 431 14.09 -0.09 8.80
N ASN A 432 13.27 0.72 8.13
CA ASN A 432 13.60 2.12 7.84
C ASN A 432 13.35 3.06 9.02
N THR A 433 12.51 2.69 9.97
CA THR A 433 12.26 3.48 11.19
C THR A 433 13.20 3.12 12.35
N ALA A 434 14.02 2.08 12.21
CA ALA A 434 14.90 1.63 13.28
C ALA A 434 15.97 2.67 13.70
N ASP A 435 16.38 3.56 12.78
CA ASP A 435 17.30 4.67 13.09
C ASP A 435 16.60 5.88 13.74
N GLN A 436 15.27 5.87 13.78
CA GLN A 436 14.43 6.90 14.36
C GLN A 436 13.34 6.24 15.22
N PRO A 437 13.68 5.74 16.42
CA PRO A 437 12.74 4.95 17.22
C PRO A 437 11.43 5.69 17.51
N ARG A 438 11.47 7.02 17.67
CA ARG A 438 10.29 7.87 17.92
C ARG A 438 9.41 8.09 16.70
N TRP A 439 9.84 7.65 15.52
CA TRP A 439 9.09 7.84 14.29
C TRP A 439 7.84 6.96 14.33
N PRO A 440 6.65 7.51 14.06
CA PRO A 440 5.43 6.76 14.15
C PRO A 440 5.40 5.65 13.10
N LEU A 441 5.01 4.45 13.50
CA LEU A 441 4.60 3.39 12.59
C LEU A 441 3.25 3.79 11.98
N PRO A 442 3.04 3.54 10.68
CA PRO A 442 1.77 3.85 10.04
C PRO A 442 0.67 2.93 10.57
N ALA A 443 -0.50 3.52 10.84
CA ALA A 443 -1.68 2.80 11.32
C ALA A 443 -2.18 1.74 10.32
N GLU A 444 -1.96 1.97 9.02
CA GLU A 444 -2.29 1.03 7.97
C GLU A 444 -1.40 1.19 6.73
N VAL A 445 -1.34 0.13 5.95
CA VAL A 445 -0.56 -0.02 4.74
C VAL A 445 -1.53 -0.52 3.66
N ASP A 446 -1.98 0.35 2.73
CA ASP A 446 -2.97 0.06 1.68
C ASP A 446 -4.30 -0.50 2.26
N GLY A 447 -4.79 0.11 3.33
CA GLY A 447 -6.01 -0.34 4.01
C GLY A 447 -5.86 -1.64 4.81
N VAL A 448 -4.62 -2.12 5.01
CA VAL A 448 -4.32 -3.25 5.90
C VAL A 448 -3.64 -2.72 7.15
N THR A 449 -4.22 -2.92 8.32
CA THR A 449 -3.59 -2.55 9.60
C THR A 449 -2.52 -3.56 10.01
N PRO A 450 -1.51 -3.19 10.84
CA PRO A 450 -0.55 -4.15 11.40
C PRO A 450 -1.24 -5.34 12.07
N LEU A 451 -2.33 -5.08 12.81
CA LEU A 451 -3.10 -6.10 13.51
C LEU A 451 -3.78 -7.08 12.55
N GLN A 452 -4.41 -6.59 11.47
CA GLN A 452 -4.98 -7.43 10.41
C GLN A 452 -3.91 -8.30 9.74
N ALA A 453 -2.74 -7.73 9.47
CA ALA A 453 -1.63 -8.48 8.88
C ALA A 453 -1.12 -9.59 9.80
N LEU A 454 -0.99 -9.30 11.10
CA LEU A 454 -0.59 -10.29 12.10
C LEU A 454 -1.62 -11.40 12.28
N HIS A 455 -2.91 -11.09 12.32
CA HIS A 455 -3.96 -12.12 12.38
C HIS A 455 -3.90 -13.06 11.17
N ALA A 456 -3.84 -12.51 9.96
CA ALA A 456 -3.80 -13.31 8.75
C ALA A 456 -2.52 -14.17 8.66
N MET A 457 -1.37 -13.61 9.07
CA MET A 457 -0.12 -14.34 9.12
C MET A 457 -0.11 -15.42 10.20
N ARG A 458 -0.67 -15.13 11.38
CA ARG A 458 -0.88 -16.12 12.44
C ARG A 458 -1.68 -17.31 11.91
N ASP A 459 -2.84 -17.05 11.29
CA ASP A 459 -3.74 -18.11 10.83
C ASP A 459 -3.08 -19.01 9.79
N VAL A 460 -2.35 -18.42 8.83
CA VAL A 460 -1.66 -19.21 7.79
C VAL A 460 -0.44 -19.95 8.34
N LEU A 461 0.27 -19.39 9.32
CA LEU A 461 1.40 -20.08 9.98
C LEU A 461 0.93 -21.19 10.92
N LEU A 462 -0.21 -21.02 11.60
CA LEU A 462 -0.85 -22.09 12.37
C LEU A 462 -1.30 -23.26 11.47
N ALA A 463 -1.69 -22.98 10.22
CA ALA A 463 -2.08 -24.02 9.28
C ALA A 463 -0.87 -24.76 8.68
N GLU A 464 0.19 -24.03 8.31
CA GLU A 464 1.27 -24.55 7.46
C GLU A 464 2.61 -24.77 8.21
N GLY A 465 2.71 -24.29 9.45
CA GLY A 465 3.92 -24.36 10.26
C GLY A 465 4.16 -25.71 10.94
N SER A 466 5.41 -25.92 11.37
CA SER A 466 5.85 -27.05 12.17
C SER A 466 5.11 -27.12 13.50
N ALA A 467 5.10 -28.30 14.14
CA ALA A 467 4.48 -28.45 15.46
C ALA A 467 5.05 -27.48 16.50
N SER A 468 6.36 -27.21 16.44
CA SER A 468 7.02 -26.25 17.35
C SER A 468 6.61 -24.81 17.06
N LEU A 469 6.56 -24.39 15.79
CA LEU A 469 6.11 -23.05 15.42
C LEU A 469 4.64 -22.83 15.84
N ARG A 470 3.79 -23.84 15.63
CA ARG A 470 2.37 -23.76 16.02
C ARG A 470 2.16 -23.62 17.52
N ALA A 471 2.89 -24.41 18.31
CA ALA A 471 2.83 -24.33 19.77
C ALA A 471 3.24 -22.95 20.28
N ASP A 472 4.37 -22.42 19.80
CA ASP A 472 4.88 -21.11 20.21
C ASP A 472 3.95 -19.96 19.74
N ILE A 473 3.33 -20.05 18.55
CA ILE A 473 2.32 -19.07 18.11
C ILE A 473 1.09 -19.14 19.01
N ALA A 474 0.58 -20.33 19.32
CA ALA A 474 -0.61 -20.49 20.15
C ALA A 474 -0.40 -19.92 21.56
N GLU A 475 0.79 -20.13 22.15
CA GLU A 475 1.15 -19.63 23.48
C GLU A 475 1.29 -18.09 23.52
N HIS A 476 1.75 -17.47 22.44
CA HIS A 476 2.16 -16.05 22.47
C HIS A 476 1.32 -15.09 21.64
N GLN A 477 0.38 -15.58 20.82
CA GLN A 477 -0.41 -14.76 19.89
C GLN A 477 -1.12 -13.57 20.56
N GLU A 478 -1.74 -13.75 21.73
CA GLU A 478 -2.52 -12.68 22.36
C GLU A 478 -1.62 -11.52 22.77
N ARG A 479 -0.46 -11.83 23.37
CA ARG A 479 0.52 -10.81 23.78
C ARG A 479 1.11 -10.07 22.59
N VAL A 480 1.40 -10.77 21.49
CA VAL A 480 1.94 -10.16 20.27
C VAL A 480 0.90 -9.25 19.59
N LEU A 481 -0.34 -9.69 19.51
CA LEU A 481 -1.44 -8.93 18.91
C LEU A 481 -1.79 -7.70 19.75
N ASP A 482 -1.84 -7.85 21.08
CA ASP A 482 -2.02 -6.74 22.01
C ASP A 482 -0.89 -5.69 21.87
N LEU A 483 0.36 -6.13 21.86
CA LEU A 483 1.52 -5.26 21.66
C LEU A 483 1.42 -4.49 20.33
N ALA A 484 1.08 -5.18 19.24
CA ALA A 484 0.93 -4.56 17.93
C ALA A 484 -0.24 -3.56 17.87
N GLY A 485 -1.32 -3.79 18.63
CA GLY A 485 -2.45 -2.86 18.73
C GLY A 485 -2.13 -1.58 19.50
N ARG A 486 -1.17 -1.62 20.43
CA ARG A 486 -0.78 -0.48 21.29
C ARG A 486 0.42 0.31 20.75
N THR A 487 1.24 -0.30 19.90
CA THR A 487 2.50 0.29 19.42
C THR A 487 2.24 1.29 18.30
N THR A 488 2.55 2.57 18.56
CA THR A 488 2.53 3.63 17.53
C THR A 488 3.92 4.00 17.04
N SER A 489 5.00 3.56 17.69
CA SER A 489 6.40 3.80 17.29
C SER A 489 7.31 2.65 17.74
N ILE A 490 8.53 2.54 17.17
CA ILE A 490 9.53 1.59 17.70
C ILE A 490 9.92 1.94 19.14
N LEU A 491 9.88 3.23 19.50
CA LEU A 491 10.14 3.68 20.85
C LEU A 491 9.07 3.18 21.83
N ASP A 492 7.81 3.02 21.42
CA ASP A 492 6.77 2.47 22.30
C ASP A 492 7.08 1.02 22.70
N LEU A 493 7.65 0.25 21.77
CA LEU A 493 8.19 -1.10 22.03
C LEU A 493 9.40 -1.07 22.98
N LEU A 494 10.18 0.02 22.98
CA LEU A 494 11.40 0.19 23.79
C LEU A 494 11.16 0.81 25.16
N LEU A 495 10.15 1.65 25.26
CA LEU A 495 9.79 2.41 26.45
C LEU A 495 8.67 1.78 27.25
N GLU A 496 8.16 0.60 26.85
CA GLU A 496 7.24 -0.14 27.72
C GLU A 496 7.83 -0.18 29.14
N PRO A 497 7.27 0.56 30.12
CA PRO A 497 7.28 0.02 31.46
C PRO A 497 6.62 -1.35 31.32
N ALA A 498 7.15 -2.37 32.02
CA ALA A 498 6.53 -3.68 32.08
C ALA A 498 5.00 -3.49 32.13
N PRO A 499 4.23 -4.12 31.21
CA PRO A 499 2.84 -3.77 31.01
C PRO A 499 2.17 -3.75 32.38
N ALA A 500 1.46 -2.67 32.71
CA ALA A 500 0.57 -2.68 33.85
C ALA A 500 -0.28 -3.94 33.68
N THR A 501 -0.10 -4.90 34.59
CA THR A 501 -0.76 -6.21 34.53
C THR A 501 -2.22 -5.92 34.20
N PRO A 502 -2.76 -6.47 33.08
CA PRO A 502 -4.11 -6.12 32.65
C PRO A 502 -5.04 -6.34 33.83
N PRO A 503 -5.96 -5.40 34.08
CA PRO A 503 -6.80 -5.50 35.26
C PRO A 503 -7.57 -6.80 35.23
N ALA A 504 -7.59 -7.46 36.38
CA ALA A 504 -8.43 -8.60 36.61
C ALA A 504 -9.89 -8.19 36.34
N ALA A 505 -10.58 -9.05 35.61
CA ALA A 505 -12.00 -8.90 35.31
C ALA A 505 -12.58 -10.30 35.25
N VAL A 506 -13.74 -10.50 35.90
CA VAL A 506 -14.42 -11.79 35.91
C VAL A 506 -15.67 -11.67 35.06
N ARG A 507 -15.80 -12.53 34.05
CA ARG A 507 -17.06 -12.63 33.31
C ARG A 507 -18.09 -13.29 34.21
N ILE A 508 -19.26 -12.68 34.32
CA ILE A 508 -20.31 -13.15 35.22
C ILE A 508 -21.64 -13.37 34.49
N VAL A 509 -22.50 -14.15 35.12
CA VAL A 509 -23.92 -14.26 34.79
C VAL A 509 -24.73 -14.36 36.07
N ASN A 510 -25.89 -13.70 36.13
CA ASN A 510 -26.78 -13.78 37.30
C ASN A 510 -27.78 -14.96 37.22
N SER A 511 -28.66 -15.08 38.22
CA SER A 511 -29.67 -16.17 38.36
C SER A 511 -30.69 -16.22 37.23
N ARG A 512 -30.79 -15.15 36.45
CA ARG A 512 -31.72 -14.98 35.35
C ARG A 512 -31.05 -15.08 33.98
N GLY A 513 -29.74 -15.38 33.95
CA GLY A 513 -29.00 -15.52 32.70
C GLY A 513 -28.52 -14.21 32.10
N VAL A 514 -28.54 -13.10 32.86
CA VAL A 514 -28.04 -11.79 32.39
C VAL A 514 -26.52 -11.76 32.49
N PRO A 515 -25.79 -11.64 31.37
CA PRO A 515 -24.33 -11.68 31.37
C PRO A 515 -23.70 -10.30 31.59
N GLY A 516 -22.48 -10.26 32.13
CA GLY A 516 -21.67 -9.06 32.20
C GLY A 516 -20.28 -9.31 32.78
N VAL A 517 -19.71 -8.30 33.42
CA VAL A 517 -18.37 -8.30 34.00
C VAL A 517 -18.41 -7.80 35.44
N ALA A 518 -17.63 -8.43 36.32
CA ALA A 518 -17.24 -7.87 37.61
C ALA A 518 -15.83 -7.29 37.50
N GLY A 519 -15.71 -5.97 37.72
CA GLY A 519 -14.55 -5.18 37.30
C GLY A 519 -13.66 -4.66 38.43
N ALA A 520 -14.10 -4.67 39.67
CA ALA A 520 -13.30 -4.18 40.79
C ALA A 520 -13.53 -4.97 42.06
N LEU A 521 -12.47 -5.17 42.84
CA LEU A 521 -12.58 -5.55 44.25
C LEU A 521 -12.77 -4.29 45.08
N VAL A 522 -13.85 -4.27 45.85
CA VAL A 522 -14.19 -3.17 46.75
C VAL A 522 -14.40 -3.69 48.17
N ARG A 523 -14.28 -2.82 49.15
CA ARG A 523 -14.42 -3.17 50.56
C ARG A 523 -15.27 -2.15 51.29
N ASP A 524 -16.16 -2.62 52.16
CA ASP A 524 -16.93 -1.73 53.02
C ASP A 524 -16.14 -1.35 54.29
N PRO A 525 -16.62 -0.37 55.10
CA PRO A 525 -15.97 0.02 56.34
C PRO A 525 -15.84 -1.10 57.39
N ARG A 526 -16.60 -2.20 57.26
CA ARG A 526 -16.52 -3.38 58.15
C ARG A 526 -15.44 -4.37 57.70
N GLY A 527 -14.82 -4.14 56.55
CA GLY A 527 -13.78 -4.97 55.99
C GLY A 527 -14.27 -6.07 55.05
N VAL A 528 -15.59 -6.16 54.79
CA VAL A 528 -16.15 -7.17 53.89
C VAL A 528 -15.77 -6.81 52.46
N THR A 529 -15.24 -7.79 51.72
CA THR A 529 -14.78 -7.59 50.34
C THR A 529 -15.86 -8.07 49.37
N TYR A 530 -16.17 -7.24 48.39
CA TYR A 530 -17.15 -7.50 47.34
C TYR A 530 -16.49 -7.37 45.97
N LEU A 531 -17.12 -7.95 44.96
CA LEU A 531 -16.92 -7.56 43.58
C LEU A 531 -17.95 -6.49 43.18
N LEU A 532 -17.49 -5.48 42.44
CA LEU A 532 -18.32 -4.44 41.86
C LEU A 532 -18.65 -4.78 40.40
N ALA A 533 -19.93 -4.71 40.04
CA ALA A 533 -20.47 -4.90 38.70
C ALA A 533 -21.65 -3.94 38.46
N SER A 534 -22.18 -3.84 37.24
CA SER A 534 -23.37 -3.01 36.97
C SER A 534 -24.62 -3.59 37.65
N HIS A 535 -25.52 -2.73 38.12
CA HIS A 535 -26.77 -3.16 38.74
C HIS A 535 -27.64 -3.95 37.76
N HIS A 536 -27.80 -3.46 36.52
CA HIS A 536 -28.60 -4.16 35.52
C HIS A 536 -28.02 -5.53 35.11
N VAL A 537 -26.76 -5.83 35.45
CA VAL A 537 -26.17 -7.15 35.25
C VAL A 537 -26.50 -8.05 36.45
N VAL A 538 -26.27 -7.57 37.67
CA VAL A 538 -26.45 -8.37 38.89
C VAL A 538 -27.93 -8.62 39.17
N PHE A 539 -28.77 -7.59 39.07
CA PHE A 539 -30.21 -7.63 39.36
C PHE A 539 -31.11 -7.69 38.12
N GLY A 540 -30.53 -7.66 36.91
CA GLY A 540 -31.28 -7.69 35.66
C GLY A 540 -32.17 -8.93 35.52
N GLY A 541 -33.27 -8.79 34.78
CA GLY A 541 -34.23 -9.89 34.59
C GLY A 541 -35.00 -10.28 35.86
N GLY A 542 -34.99 -9.44 36.90
CA GLY A 542 -35.66 -9.69 38.17
C GLY A 542 -34.90 -10.65 39.08
N ALA A 543 -33.58 -10.60 39.06
CA ALA A 543 -32.78 -11.21 40.12
C ALA A 543 -32.91 -10.37 41.41
N GLU A 544 -32.84 -11.03 42.56
CA GLU A 544 -33.04 -10.40 43.86
C GLU A 544 -31.78 -10.46 44.72
N GLU A 545 -31.75 -9.71 45.83
CA GLU A 545 -30.68 -9.84 46.83
C GLU A 545 -30.61 -11.28 47.37
N GLY A 546 -29.39 -11.82 47.44
CA GLY A 546 -29.12 -13.20 47.85
C GLY A 546 -29.05 -14.20 46.69
N ASP A 547 -29.51 -13.82 45.50
CA ASP A 547 -29.44 -14.68 44.32
C ASP A 547 -27.97 -14.99 43.95
N PRO A 548 -27.70 -16.23 43.52
CA PRO A 548 -26.37 -16.63 43.07
C PRO A 548 -25.93 -15.85 41.82
N VAL A 549 -24.63 -15.58 41.77
CA VAL A 549 -23.92 -15.06 40.60
C VAL A 549 -22.81 -16.04 40.27
N TRP A 550 -22.68 -16.42 38.99
CA TRP A 550 -21.69 -17.38 38.53
C TRP A 550 -20.60 -16.67 37.73
N ALA A 551 -19.36 -17.10 37.93
CA ALA A 551 -18.25 -16.76 37.06
C ALA A 551 -18.21 -17.71 35.87
N LEU A 552 -17.92 -17.16 34.70
CA LEU A 552 -17.73 -17.90 33.45
C LEU A 552 -16.24 -17.88 33.08
N PRO A 553 -15.68 -18.98 32.57
CA PRO A 553 -14.31 -18.99 32.07
C PRO A 553 -14.15 -18.05 30.86
N SER A 554 -12.94 -17.54 30.67
CA SER A 554 -12.61 -16.73 29.50
C SER A 554 -12.70 -17.58 28.23
N SER A 555 -13.33 -17.05 27.18
CA SER A 555 -13.43 -17.77 25.89
C SER A 555 -12.08 -17.96 25.20
N ALA A 556 -11.07 -17.17 25.57
CA ALA A 556 -9.71 -17.26 25.02
C ALA A 556 -8.94 -18.51 25.49
N ASP A 557 -9.28 -19.04 26.67
CA ASP A 557 -8.57 -20.18 27.27
C ASP A 557 -9.11 -21.54 26.79
N LEU A 558 -10.18 -21.55 26.00
CA LEU A 558 -10.83 -22.76 25.50
C LEU A 558 -10.23 -23.18 24.15
N VAL A 559 -8.96 -23.62 24.19
CA VAL A 559 -8.23 -24.09 22.99
C VAL A 559 -8.70 -25.49 22.55
N ASP A 560 -9.37 -26.25 23.42
CA ASP A 560 -9.88 -27.59 23.13
C ASP A 560 -11.35 -27.74 23.58
N PRO A 561 -12.30 -28.14 22.70
CA PRO A 561 -13.70 -28.37 23.08
C PRO A 561 -13.90 -29.43 24.18
N VAL A 562 -12.87 -30.21 24.51
CA VAL A 562 -12.91 -31.23 25.57
C VAL A 562 -12.62 -30.65 26.97
N ASP A 563 -11.95 -29.50 27.08
CA ASP A 563 -11.58 -28.84 28.35
C ASP A 563 -12.41 -27.56 28.61
N ARG A 564 -13.74 -27.64 28.40
CA ARG A 564 -14.63 -26.54 28.79
C ARG A 564 -14.75 -26.48 30.31
N ALA A 565 -14.00 -25.57 30.93
CA ALA A 565 -14.20 -25.23 32.34
C ALA A 565 -15.69 -24.92 32.60
N GLU A 566 -16.26 -25.53 33.64
CA GLU A 566 -17.66 -25.30 33.99
C GLU A 566 -17.83 -23.94 34.69
N PRO A 567 -19.00 -23.29 34.55
CA PRO A 567 -19.35 -22.12 35.35
C PRO A 567 -19.16 -22.39 36.85
N ALA A 568 -18.51 -21.48 37.55
CA ALA A 568 -18.26 -21.58 38.98
C ALA A 568 -19.18 -20.62 39.74
N LEU A 569 -19.74 -21.05 40.87
CA LEU A 569 -20.49 -20.14 41.74
C LEU A 569 -19.50 -19.09 42.30
N LEU A 570 -19.66 -17.82 41.92
CA LEU A 570 -18.76 -16.75 42.33
C LEU A 570 -19.12 -16.19 43.71
N GLY A 571 -20.43 -16.11 43.98
CA GLY A 571 -20.96 -15.49 45.17
C GLY A 571 -22.43 -15.16 45.04
N ARG A 572 -22.89 -14.15 45.79
CA ARG A 572 -24.31 -13.74 45.84
C ARG A 572 -24.48 -12.24 45.62
N ALA A 573 -25.53 -11.87 44.91
CA ALA A 573 -25.98 -10.49 44.82
C ALA A 573 -26.30 -9.96 46.23
N ARG A 574 -25.90 -8.73 46.53
CA ARG A 574 -26.21 -8.10 47.83
C ARG A 574 -26.99 -6.81 47.66
N ARG A 575 -26.28 -5.70 47.55
CA ARG A 575 -26.85 -4.37 47.42
C ARG A 575 -26.44 -3.74 46.10
N GLY A 576 -27.29 -2.89 45.56
CA GLY A 576 -26.96 -2.09 44.39
C GLY A 576 -27.86 -0.87 44.27
N HIS A 577 -27.57 -0.04 43.29
CA HIS A 577 -28.41 1.09 42.93
C HIS A 577 -28.42 1.29 41.42
N LEU A 578 -29.61 1.58 40.91
CA LEU A 578 -29.87 2.02 39.55
C LEU A 578 -30.74 3.27 39.62
N GLY A 579 -30.15 4.43 39.38
CA GLY A 579 -30.87 5.70 39.50
C GLY A 579 -30.00 6.91 39.78
N LEU A 580 -30.66 8.03 40.05
CA LEU A 580 -30.01 9.29 40.40
C LEU A 580 -29.62 9.30 41.88
N VAL A 581 -28.40 9.75 42.15
CA VAL A 581 -27.87 10.01 43.49
C VAL A 581 -27.30 11.43 43.53
N GLU A 582 -27.42 12.09 44.67
CA GLU A 582 -26.77 13.39 44.88
C GLU A 582 -25.33 13.15 45.35
N PHE A 583 -24.36 13.69 44.62
CA PHE A 583 -22.95 13.66 44.99
C PHE A 583 -22.32 15.03 44.78
N ALA A 584 -21.71 15.59 45.84
CA ALA A 584 -21.12 16.93 45.83
C ALA A 584 -22.06 18.03 45.30
N GLY A 585 -23.36 17.93 45.65
CA GLY A 585 -24.40 18.89 45.23
C GLY A 585 -24.80 18.80 43.76
N ARG A 586 -24.56 17.65 43.11
CA ARG A 586 -24.97 17.38 41.72
C ARG A 586 -25.66 16.02 41.62
N ASP A 587 -26.66 15.94 40.76
CA ASP A 587 -27.29 14.67 40.40
C ASP A 587 -26.34 13.88 39.50
N CYS A 588 -26.04 12.65 39.89
CA CYS A 588 -25.27 11.69 39.12
C CYS A 588 -26.10 10.43 38.97
N PHE A 589 -26.19 9.89 37.76
CA PHE A 589 -26.78 8.57 37.59
C PHE A 589 -25.74 7.50 37.85
N VAL A 590 -26.09 6.52 38.70
CA VAL A 590 -25.26 5.37 39.02
C VAL A 590 -25.98 4.08 38.69
N ASP A 591 -25.20 3.13 38.18
CA ASP A 591 -25.63 1.79 37.82
C ASP A 591 -24.56 0.82 38.31
N GLY A 592 -24.72 0.35 39.55
CA GLY A 592 -23.75 -0.54 40.16
C GLY A 592 -24.30 -1.36 41.31
N ALA A 593 -23.72 -2.53 41.49
CA ALA A 593 -24.11 -3.54 42.46
C ALA A 593 -22.90 -4.28 43.00
N LEU A 594 -23.07 -4.82 44.21
CA LEU A 594 -22.07 -5.60 44.91
C LEU A 594 -22.43 -7.08 44.89
N ILE A 595 -21.41 -7.89 44.64
CA ILE A 595 -21.44 -9.34 44.73
C ILE A 595 -20.56 -9.73 45.92
N GLU A 596 -21.15 -10.34 46.94
CA GLU A 596 -20.37 -10.91 48.04
C GLU A 596 -19.78 -12.24 47.60
N LEU A 597 -18.46 -12.35 47.71
CA LEU A 597 -17.71 -13.51 47.25
C LEU A 597 -17.90 -14.71 48.17
N ASP A 598 -18.10 -15.88 47.58
CA ASP A 598 -17.96 -17.15 48.31
C ASP A 598 -16.48 -17.41 48.67
N PRO A 599 -16.18 -18.27 49.66
CA PRO A 599 -14.81 -18.56 50.08
C PRO A 599 -13.89 -18.97 48.91
N VAL A 600 -12.88 -18.15 48.63
CA VAL A 600 -11.95 -18.33 47.50
C VAL A 600 -11.26 -19.70 47.50
N ALA A 601 -11.05 -20.30 48.68
CA ALA A 601 -10.40 -21.61 48.80
C ALA A 601 -11.15 -22.75 48.09
N GLU A 602 -12.47 -22.61 47.95
CA GLU A 602 -13.37 -23.62 47.36
C GLU A 602 -13.57 -23.40 45.84
N GLN A 603 -13.02 -22.32 45.29
CA GLN A 603 -13.14 -21.98 43.88
C GLN A 603 -12.19 -22.81 43.01
N PRO A 604 -12.56 -23.10 41.74
CA PRO A 604 -11.68 -23.77 40.81
C PRO A 604 -10.41 -22.94 40.53
N ALA A 605 -9.32 -23.62 40.17
CA ALA A 605 -8.00 -23.00 40.02
C ALA A 605 -8.02 -21.76 39.11
N TRP A 606 -8.66 -21.85 37.95
CA TRP A 606 -8.77 -20.73 37.00
C TRP A 606 -9.41 -19.48 37.62
N LEU A 607 -10.42 -19.66 38.48
CA LEU A 607 -11.11 -18.54 39.12
C LEU A 607 -10.26 -17.97 40.25
N ARG A 608 -9.59 -18.83 41.03
CA ARG A 608 -8.64 -18.36 42.06
C ARG A 608 -7.52 -17.53 41.46
N ASP A 609 -6.97 -17.99 40.33
CA ASP A 609 -5.90 -17.29 39.63
C ASP A 609 -6.40 -15.95 39.07
N THR A 610 -7.62 -15.92 38.53
CA THR A 610 -8.26 -14.67 38.07
C THR A 610 -8.47 -13.69 39.23
N LEU A 611 -8.99 -14.17 40.36
CA LEU A 611 -9.24 -13.38 41.57
C LEU A 611 -7.93 -12.89 42.21
N ALA A 612 -6.83 -13.61 42.06
CA ALA A 612 -5.50 -13.21 42.50
C ALA A 612 -4.80 -12.19 41.57
N GLY A 613 -5.43 -11.82 40.46
CA GLY A 613 -4.91 -10.83 39.52
C GLY A 613 -4.86 -9.40 40.09
N ALA A 614 -4.38 -8.47 39.28
CA ALA A 614 -4.25 -7.07 39.66
C ALA A 614 -5.61 -6.36 39.56
N TRP A 615 -6.12 -5.84 40.68
CA TRP A 615 -7.36 -5.05 40.70
C TRP A 615 -7.07 -3.55 40.91
N PRO A 616 -8.03 -2.67 40.63
CA PRO A 616 -7.87 -1.24 40.92
C PRO A 616 -7.69 -0.99 42.41
N THR A 617 -6.71 -0.17 42.77
CA THR A 617 -6.32 0.11 44.16
C THR A 617 -7.00 1.35 44.74
N ALA A 618 -7.50 2.24 43.90
CA ALA A 618 -8.17 3.46 44.31
C ALA A 618 -9.16 3.94 43.23
N ALA A 619 -10.10 4.79 43.63
CA ALA A 619 -10.90 5.58 42.70
C ALA A 619 -10.05 6.74 42.16
N GLY A 620 -10.23 7.07 40.88
CA GLY A 620 -9.64 8.24 40.26
C GLY A 620 -10.71 9.16 39.70
N ARG A 621 -10.34 10.41 39.46
CA ARG A 621 -11.20 11.40 38.81
C ARG A 621 -10.87 11.49 37.33
N ALA A 622 -11.87 11.30 36.48
CA ALA A 622 -11.70 11.45 35.04
C ALA A 622 -11.68 12.93 34.61
N GLU A 623 -10.87 13.22 33.59
CA GLU A 623 -10.88 14.49 32.85
C GLU A 623 -10.98 14.21 31.34
N PRO A 624 -11.61 15.09 30.53
CA PRO A 624 -11.55 14.97 29.08
C PRO A 624 -10.10 14.89 28.58
N GLY A 625 -9.83 13.96 27.67
CA GLY A 625 -8.49 13.64 27.17
C GLY A 625 -7.75 12.55 27.95
N THR A 626 -8.26 12.13 29.12
CA THR A 626 -7.64 11.06 29.92
C THR A 626 -7.57 9.76 29.12
N ALA A 627 -6.37 9.17 29.05
CA ALA A 627 -6.15 7.84 28.50
C ALA A 627 -6.78 6.80 29.41
N VAL A 628 -7.57 5.90 28.83
CA VAL A 628 -8.25 4.85 29.60
C VAL A 628 -8.16 3.51 28.91
N HIS A 629 -8.30 2.45 29.68
CA HIS A 629 -8.43 1.09 29.18
C HIS A 629 -9.46 0.31 30.00
N LYS A 630 -10.03 -0.73 29.40
CA LYS A 630 -10.98 -1.64 30.06
C LYS A 630 -10.84 -3.05 29.52
N ARG A 631 -11.12 -4.06 30.36
CA ARG A 631 -11.24 -5.46 29.94
C ARG A 631 -12.71 -5.90 30.05
N GLY A 632 -13.35 -6.09 28.91
CA GLY A 632 -14.75 -6.51 28.79
C GLY A 632 -14.88 -7.96 28.32
N ALA A 633 -16.02 -8.60 28.58
CA ALA A 633 -16.24 -9.99 28.19
C ALA A 633 -16.47 -10.16 26.67
N ALA A 634 -17.02 -9.15 26.00
CA ALA A 634 -17.33 -9.18 24.57
C ALA A 634 -16.19 -8.62 23.73
N THR A 635 -15.63 -7.48 24.14
CA THR A 635 -14.59 -6.79 23.35
C THR A 635 -13.18 -7.04 23.86
N GLY A 636 -12.98 -7.77 24.96
CA GLY A 636 -11.67 -7.98 25.55
C GLY A 636 -11.04 -6.70 26.08
N LEU A 637 -9.70 -6.60 26.02
CA LEU A 637 -8.98 -5.37 26.33
C LEU A 637 -9.18 -4.35 25.21
N THR A 638 -9.74 -3.19 25.55
CA THR A 638 -9.82 -2.02 24.65
C THR A 638 -9.20 -0.81 25.33
N GLN A 639 -8.72 0.12 24.50
CA GLN A 639 -8.16 1.40 24.92
C GLN A 639 -8.99 2.54 24.35
N GLY A 640 -9.09 3.63 25.10
CA GLY A 640 -9.93 4.75 24.77
C GLY A 640 -9.41 6.06 25.32
N THR A 641 -10.12 7.13 24.97
CA THR A 641 -9.91 8.46 25.51
C THR A 641 -11.24 8.98 26.03
N VAL A 642 -11.25 9.50 27.26
CA VAL A 642 -12.43 10.18 27.81
C VAL A 642 -12.72 11.41 26.96
N LEU A 643 -13.88 11.45 26.32
CA LEU A 643 -14.33 12.58 25.51
C LEU A 643 -15.06 13.63 26.37
N ASP A 644 -15.92 13.15 27.27
CA ASP A 644 -16.75 13.99 28.12
C ASP A 644 -16.92 13.31 29.48
N VAL A 645 -17.01 14.10 30.53
CA VAL A 645 -17.20 13.67 31.92
C VAL A 645 -18.57 14.10 32.47
N ALA A 646 -19.35 14.81 31.66
CA ALA A 646 -20.70 15.28 31.97
C ALA A 646 -21.72 14.85 30.91
N TYR A 647 -21.42 13.75 30.18
CA TYR A 647 -22.25 13.28 29.08
C TYR A 647 -23.66 12.92 29.57
N PRO A 648 -24.72 13.51 29.00
CA PRO A 648 -26.09 13.10 29.28
C PRO A 648 -26.49 11.93 28.38
N ASP A 649 -27.00 10.86 28.97
CA ASP A 649 -27.55 9.72 28.23
C ASP A 649 -29.01 9.41 28.63
N ARG A 650 -29.70 8.62 27.79
CA ARG A 650 -31.07 8.16 28.03
C ARG A 650 -31.21 6.66 27.78
N PRO A 651 -30.72 5.82 28.70
CA PRO A 651 -30.72 4.39 28.45
C PRO A 651 -32.05 3.73 28.74
N PHE A 652 -32.31 2.65 28.02
CA PHE A 652 -33.45 1.77 28.25
C PHE A 652 -32.97 0.52 29.02
N ILE A 653 -33.25 0.48 30.32
CA ILE A 653 -32.77 -0.56 31.25
C ILE A 653 -33.99 -1.22 31.91
N ASP A 654 -34.07 -2.55 31.85
CA ASP A 654 -35.16 -3.35 32.41
C ASP A 654 -36.56 -2.86 32.04
N GLY A 655 -36.76 -2.51 30.76
CA GLY A 655 -38.07 -2.08 30.25
C GLY A 655 -38.41 -0.61 30.52
N ARG A 656 -37.50 0.17 31.09
CA ARG A 656 -37.71 1.57 31.46
C ARG A 656 -36.62 2.48 30.88
N GLU A 657 -37.03 3.62 30.34
CA GLU A 657 -36.12 4.70 29.97
C GLU A 657 -35.70 5.50 31.21
N TRP A 658 -34.41 5.76 31.35
CA TRP A 658 -33.81 6.56 32.41
C TRP A 658 -33.20 7.84 31.84
N THR A 659 -33.04 8.86 32.68
CA THR A 659 -32.16 10.01 32.38
C THR A 659 -30.88 9.83 33.16
N ALA A 660 -29.75 9.75 32.46
CA ALA A 660 -28.44 9.52 33.06
C ALA A 660 -27.53 10.73 32.81
N PRO A 661 -27.60 11.80 33.64
CA PRO A 661 -26.66 12.91 33.56
C PRO A 661 -25.31 12.53 34.16
N GLY A 662 -24.25 13.27 33.79
CA GLY A 662 -22.95 13.17 34.47
C GLY A 662 -22.17 11.90 34.13
N GLN A 663 -22.38 11.31 32.96
CA GLN A 663 -21.71 10.08 32.57
C GLN A 663 -20.36 10.36 31.91
N LEU A 664 -19.48 9.36 31.92
CA LEU A 664 -18.24 9.36 31.16
C LEU A 664 -18.53 8.83 29.76
N LEU A 665 -18.19 9.61 28.73
CA LEU A 665 -18.19 9.16 27.34
C LEU A 665 -16.76 8.86 26.91
N VAL A 666 -16.52 7.67 26.36
CA VAL A 666 -15.17 7.20 26.00
C VAL A 666 -15.14 6.75 24.55
N ALA A 667 -14.34 7.42 23.73
CA ALA A 667 -14.09 6.97 22.37
C ALA A 667 -12.99 5.92 22.31
N SER A 668 -13.13 4.96 21.40
CA SER A 668 -12.08 4.00 21.09
C SER A 668 -10.85 4.69 20.50
N ARG A 669 -9.65 4.24 20.91
CA ARG A 669 -8.38 4.64 20.27
C ARG A 669 -8.05 3.80 19.05
N ASP A 670 -8.74 2.70 18.83
CA ASP A 670 -8.54 1.78 17.71
C ASP A 670 -9.57 2.07 16.60
N PRO A 671 -9.16 2.69 15.47
CA PRO A 671 -10.08 3.05 14.39
C PRO A 671 -10.79 1.80 13.83
N GLY A 672 -12.12 1.82 13.88
CA GLY A 672 -12.94 0.72 13.36
C GLY A 672 -13.23 -0.39 14.38
N ARG A 673 -12.77 -0.27 15.62
CA ARG A 673 -13.15 -1.15 16.73
C ARG A 673 -13.98 -0.37 17.76
N ALA A 674 -15.15 -0.89 18.09
CA ALA A 674 -15.96 -0.35 19.18
C ALA A 674 -15.20 -0.45 20.52
N PHE A 675 -15.29 0.59 21.34
CA PHE A 675 -14.70 0.59 22.67
C PHE A 675 -15.42 -0.40 23.60
N SER A 676 -16.74 -0.51 23.44
CA SER A 676 -17.65 -1.33 24.25
C SER A 676 -18.68 -2.05 23.36
N ALA A 677 -19.14 -3.22 23.77
CA ALA A 677 -20.25 -3.95 23.17
C ALA A 677 -21.15 -4.62 24.23
N PRO A 678 -22.37 -5.06 23.88
CA PRO A 678 -23.23 -5.80 24.80
C PRO A 678 -22.49 -7.00 25.44
N GLY A 679 -22.55 -7.08 26.77
CA GLY A 679 -21.79 -8.04 27.58
C GLY A 679 -20.55 -7.47 28.27
N ASP A 680 -20.09 -6.27 27.89
CA ASP A 680 -19.03 -5.56 28.61
C ASP A 680 -19.53 -4.79 29.85
N SER A 681 -20.85 -4.73 30.08
CA SER A 681 -21.43 -4.07 31.24
C SER A 681 -20.82 -4.56 32.56
N GLY A 682 -20.41 -3.62 33.41
CA GLY A 682 -19.67 -3.85 34.64
C GLY A 682 -18.15 -3.91 34.47
N ALA A 683 -17.62 -3.74 33.25
CA ALA A 683 -16.18 -3.63 33.05
C ALA A 683 -15.63 -2.35 33.69
N PRO A 684 -14.44 -2.41 34.32
CA PRO A 684 -13.85 -1.26 34.98
C PRO A 684 -13.16 -0.36 33.94
N LEU A 685 -13.36 0.94 34.03
CA LEU A 685 -12.65 1.94 33.24
C LEU A 685 -11.46 2.46 34.04
N LEU A 686 -10.23 2.18 33.59
CA LEU A 686 -9.00 2.47 34.33
C LEU A 686 -8.12 3.50 33.62
N ASP A 687 -7.47 4.37 34.37
CA ASP A 687 -6.38 5.21 33.87
C ASP A 687 -5.05 4.44 33.75
N ASP A 688 -4.01 5.08 33.21
CA ASP A 688 -2.67 4.48 33.07
C ASP A 688 -1.98 4.15 34.41
N ARG A 689 -2.53 4.63 35.54
CA ARG A 689 -2.03 4.33 36.90
C ARG A 689 -2.82 3.19 37.56
N GLY A 690 -3.83 2.65 36.89
CA GLY A 690 -4.70 1.59 37.42
C GLY A 690 -5.78 2.10 38.39
N HIS A 691 -6.07 3.40 38.42
CA HIS A 691 -7.18 3.92 39.20
C HIS A 691 -8.52 3.67 38.50
N LEU A 692 -9.55 3.34 39.27
CA LEU A 692 -10.91 3.16 38.78
C LEU A 692 -11.56 4.52 38.52
N LEU A 693 -11.73 4.89 37.26
CA LEU A 693 -12.39 6.14 36.86
C LEU A 693 -13.91 5.99 36.73
N GLY A 694 -14.38 4.81 36.33
CA GLY A 694 -15.80 4.55 36.17
C GLY A 694 -16.12 3.07 35.94
N LEU A 695 -17.42 2.77 35.90
CA LEU A 695 -17.95 1.44 35.64
C LEU A 695 -18.81 1.48 34.37
N LEU A 696 -18.42 0.71 33.37
CA LEU A 696 -19.07 0.70 32.07
C LEU A 696 -20.48 0.13 32.19
N TRP A 697 -21.50 0.80 31.65
CA TRP A 697 -22.87 0.29 31.66
C TRP A 697 -23.54 0.30 30.28
N GLY A 698 -22.98 1.03 29.31
CA GLY A 698 -23.56 1.13 27.97
C GLY A 698 -22.56 1.44 26.87
N ALA A 699 -23.09 1.60 25.67
CA ALA A 699 -22.36 2.08 24.51
C ALA A 699 -23.26 2.92 23.60
N THR A 700 -22.69 3.91 22.90
CA THR A 700 -23.40 4.68 21.86
C THR A 700 -23.59 3.83 20.60
N ALA A 701 -24.40 4.31 19.66
CA ALA A 701 -24.55 3.67 18.34
C ALA A 701 -23.23 3.61 17.55
N ALA A 702 -22.26 4.47 17.85
CA ALA A 702 -20.93 4.45 17.25
C ALA A 702 -19.97 3.45 17.92
N GLY A 703 -20.39 2.83 19.03
CA GLY A 703 -19.56 1.91 19.81
C GLY A 703 -18.67 2.59 20.85
N ASP A 704 -18.89 3.88 21.14
CA ASP A 704 -18.22 4.59 22.25
C ASP A 704 -18.74 4.05 23.58
N GLY A 705 -17.88 3.90 24.58
CA GLY A 705 -18.30 3.45 25.91
C GLY A 705 -19.00 4.55 26.70
N VAL A 706 -20.04 4.16 27.43
CA VAL A 706 -20.69 5.01 28.43
C VAL A 706 -20.54 4.37 29.80
N ALA A 707 -19.97 5.11 30.75
CA ALA A 707 -19.67 4.62 32.09
C ALA A 707 -20.17 5.58 33.17
N CYS A 708 -20.59 5.04 34.32
CA CYS A 708 -20.92 5.85 35.49
C CYS A 708 -19.61 6.19 36.23
N PRO A 709 -19.42 7.44 36.70
CA PRO A 709 -18.19 7.82 37.39
C PRO A 709 -18.01 7.02 38.70
N ALA A 710 -16.77 6.62 38.99
CA ALA A 710 -16.48 5.73 40.13
C ALA A 710 -16.75 6.39 41.48
N GLU A 711 -16.37 7.66 41.66
CA GLU A 711 -16.52 8.37 42.93
C GLU A 711 -17.97 8.40 43.46
N PRO A 712 -18.99 8.91 42.72
CA PRO A 712 -20.37 8.91 43.19
C PRO A 712 -20.91 7.49 43.41
N LEU A 713 -20.52 6.54 42.58
CA LEU A 713 -20.93 5.15 42.70
C LEU A 713 -20.41 4.51 44.00
N LEU A 714 -19.11 4.59 44.24
CA LEU A 714 -18.45 4.02 45.41
C LEU A 714 -18.93 4.70 46.70
N HIS A 715 -19.09 6.02 46.68
CA HIS A 715 -19.64 6.78 47.79
C HIS A 715 -21.06 6.31 48.14
N HIS A 716 -21.94 6.19 47.13
CA HIS A 716 -23.32 5.75 47.34
C HIS A 716 -23.41 4.30 47.85
N LEU A 717 -22.58 3.41 47.32
CA LEU A 717 -22.50 2.03 47.80
C LEU A 717 -21.77 1.90 49.14
N GLY A 718 -21.09 2.94 49.62
CA GLY A 718 -20.33 2.92 50.87
C GLY A 718 -19.21 1.87 50.86
N VAL A 719 -18.37 1.90 49.82
CA VAL A 719 -17.23 0.98 49.63
C VAL A 719 -16.04 1.70 48.99
N ASP A 720 -14.84 1.16 49.19
CA ASP A 720 -13.58 1.64 48.59
C ASP A 720 -12.90 0.55 47.75
N ALA A 721 -12.18 0.91 46.69
CA ALA A 721 -11.38 -0.04 45.91
C ALA A 721 -10.15 -0.54 46.70
N VAL A 722 -9.78 -1.82 46.59
CA VAL A 722 -8.76 -2.44 47.47
C VAL A 722 -7.60 -3.18 46.79
N GLY A 723 -7.51 -3.20 45.46
CA GLY A 723 -6.32 -3.66 44.70
C GLY A 723 -6.02 -5.16 44.70
N ALA A 724 -6.34 -5.86 45.79
CA ALA A 724 -6.12 -7.30 45.95
C ALA A 724 -7.07 -7.90 47.00
N LEU A 725 -7.40 -9.18 46.81
CA LEU A 725 -8.02 -10.01 47.84
C LEU A 725 -7.02 -10.25 48.96
N ARG A 726 -7.41 -9.94 50.21
CA ARG A 726 -6.62 -10.37 51.38
C ARG A 726 -6.87 -11.86 51.58
N THR A 727 -5.87 -12.70 51.29
CA THR A 727 -5.89 -14.11 51.67
C THR A 727 -5.74 -14.20 53.18
N GLY A 728 -6.86 -14.32 53.88
CA GLY A 728 -6.90 -14.34 55.33
C GLY A 728 -6.31 -15.63 55.90
N ALA A 729 -5.05 -15.58 56.34
CA ALA A 729 -4.54 -16.40 57.44
C ALA A 729 -4.58 -15.66 58.79
N ALA A 730 -5.13 -14.42 58.85
CA ALA A 730 -5.05 -13.55 60.02
C ALA A 730 -6.40 -12.98 60.52
N ALA A 731 -7.55 -13.46 60.04
CA ALA A 731 -8.86 -12.88 60.36
C ALA A 731 -9.57 -13.52 61.58
N GLN A 732 -8.86 -14.20 62.49
CA GLN A 732 -9.49 -14.83 63.67
C GLN A 732 -9.47 -14.01 64.97
N ASP A 733 -8.89 -12.81 65.02
CA ASP A 733 -8.76 -12.05 66.30
C ASP A 733 -9.50 -10.70 66.35
N ALA A 734 -10.53 -10.46 65.53
CA ALA A 734 -11.40 -9.31 65.76
C ALA A 734 -12.35 -9.62 66.94
N PRO A 735 -12.31 -8.86 68.06
CA PRO A 735 -13.22 -9.08 69.17
C PRO A 735 -14.66 -8.84 68.72
N ARG A 736 -15.56 -9.78 69.06
CA ARG A 736 -17.00 -9.62 68.86
C ARG A 736 -17.46 -8.33 69.55
N PRO A 737 -18.31 -7.50 68.92
CA PRO A 737 -18.91 -6.38 69.63
C PRO A 737 -19.74 -6.94 70.78
N GLU A 738 -19.47 -6.46 72.00
CA GLU A 738 -20.33 -6.70 73.15
C GLU A 738 -21.73 -6.17 72.82
N GLU A 739 -22.72 -7.05 72.88
CA GLU A 739 -24.13 -6.68 72.89
C GLU A 739 -24.40 -5.88 74.18
N SER A 740 -24.57 -4.57 74.04
CA SER A 740 -25.18 -3.74 75.07
C SER A 740 -26.70 -3.85 74.97
N VAL A 741 -27.29 -4.40 76.05
CA VAL A 741 -28.73 -4.38 76.40
C VAL A 741 -29.28 -2.97 76.48
#